data_AF-A0A842S9Q0-F1
#
_entry.id   AF-A0A842S9Q0-F1
#
_cell.length_a   1.000
_cell.length_b   1.000
_cell.length_c   1.000
_cell.angle_alpha   90.00
_cell.angle_beta   90.00
_cell.angle_gamma   90.00
#
_symmetry.space_group_name_H-M   'P 1'
#
loop_
_entity.id
_entity.type
_entity.pdbx_description
1 polymer ?
#
loop_
_entity_poly.entity_id
_entity_poly.type
_entity_poly.pdbx_seq_one_letter_code
_entity_poly.pdbx_strand_id
1 'polypeptide(L)'
;MTDSMENLEKNKKEWDLQFLSSGVEQAISTEDFNQALKLAREGLEEAEGFSMYYTEEFEELIKAITLQIKNFDNNEQSANKSLENLEEEKETTNQIDPRENSTLTNENTELTQIPGIGDSTAQFLHQNGIQTIQELAKSIPENLAKIKGIGLKSAEKFIKIARYQLESISKSLKLEKTRPEKLELDSNQKQNLSAFQAEEQQNLKFIQEDSRKSYVRNTNNPIRDNNNRIEPEDFNEFGEEYNDVNNKIIKNHKNKGNGIYPEDKKESMTILKEISKLNKYRNKYTLNENSKPTKEIDHKTHNKEARTISNLSKFNDMIKTTFRDSKYHLFSLRNFSFDFLAIKRIELDNNKHLIYCLPILIDTNNEKILVSENELTLLNKDKLDVLGDIQHKYDQLIADTRRVGDDFRSKGDLLHLLERFLRTNLTRSNLNQSKRQIIYISGLNEYKLIIQSIFLCRKEPALTEKVIPFVYERKNRIYFTNLSNLPALISYLEVRYFEVNKYSNDDYVDEKRKELRYEHLDNIQKVSVPFMVIGFITLIISIFFNSLLTPISIIMMLGSLGLYFALLGYEFKSYQNKLDDSKLKNERRIDEIDLEILREELVAEEMEQLIYEEFGKNHNINYVKDKQRDSNSHLKIDIPQKKNSNLEKIEIRKDNISSRDHLDKTKGSVYEKYLDFLEE
;
A
#
# COMPACT_ATOMS: atom_id res chain seq x y z
N MET A 1 -47.94 7.80 13.19
CA MET A 1 -47.41 8.65 12.09
C MET A 1 -46.56 9.79 12.66
N THR A 2 -47.04 10.49 13.69
CA THR A 2 -46.27 11.46 14.49
C THR A 2 -44.97 10.88 15.06
N ASP A 3 -45.01 9.70 15.67
CA ASP A 3 -43.82 9.05 16.27
C ASP A 3 -42.78 8.63 15.23
N SER A 4 -43.18 8.49 13.96
CA SER A 4 -42.25 8.21 12.86
C SER A 4 -41.56 9.46 12.34
N MET A 5 -42.21 10.62 12.43
CA MET A 5 -41.64 11.92 12.03
C MET A 5 -40.64 12.40 13.08
N GLU A 6 -40.98 12.24 14.37
CA GLU A 6 -40.10 12.63 15.48
C GLU A 6 -38.80 11.81 15.51
N ASN A 7 -38.87 10.50 15.21
CA ASN A 7 -37.67 9.66 15.07
C ASN A 7 -36.83 10.02 13.83
N LEU A 8 -37.45 10.48 12.74
CA LEU A 8 -36.74 10.93 11.54
C LEU A 8 -36.00 12.25 11.79
N GLU A 9 -36.63 13.20 12.47
CA GLU A 9 -35.99 14.46 12.87
C GLU A 9 -34.83 14.22 13.84
N LYS A 10 -35.00 13.31 14.81
CA LYS A 10 -33.93 12.91 15.72
C LYS A 10 -32.73 12.31 14.99
N ASN A 11 -32.96 11.33 14.11
CA ASN A 11 -31.88 10.69 13.36
C ASN A 11 -31.16 11.66 12.43
N LYS A 12 -31.88 12.63 11.85
CA LYS A 12 -31.28 13.68 11.02
C LYS A 12 -30.34 14.55 11.84
N LYS A 13 -30.76 15.01 13.02
CA LYS A 13 -29.93 15.80 13.93
C LYS A 13 -28.69 15.05 14.40
N GLU A 14 -28.79 13.76 14.72
CA GLU A 14 -27.63 12.94 15.06
C GLU A 14 -26.62 12.87 13.90
N TRP A 15 -27.10 12.76 12.67
CA TRP A 15 -26.25 12.75 11.47
C TRP A 15 -25.53 14.08 11.24
N ASP A 16 -26.25 15.20 11.40
CA ASP A 16 -25.67 16.54 11.24
C ASP A 16 -24.57 16.80 12.29
N LEU A 17 -24.76 16.34 13.54
CA LEU A 17 -23.75 16.42 14.60
C LEU A 17 -22.51 15.55 14.34
N GLN A 18 -22.69 14.33 13.85
CA GLN A 18 -21.56 13.46 13.46
C GLN A 18 -20.76 14.04 12.30
N PHE A 19 -21.44 14.65 11.34
CA PHE A 19 -20.81 15.33 10.21
C PHE A 19 -19.97 16.53 10.68
N LEU A 20 -20.50 17.34 11.59
CA LEU A 20 -19.77 18.47 12.18
C LEU A 20 -18.55 18.01 12.98
N SER A 21 -18.67 16.97 13.81
CA SER A 21 -17.53 16.40 14.56
C SER A 21 -16.42 15.91 13.61
N SER A 22 -16.79 15.17 12.55
CA SER A 22 -15.84 14.73 11.52
C SER A 22 -15.17 15.90 10.78
N GLY A 23 -15.92 16.98 10.52
CA GLY A 23 -15.40 18.20 9.92
C GLY A 23 -14.40 18.93 10.81
N VAL A 24 -14.61 18.93 12.13
CA VAL A 24 -13.66 19.47 13.11
C VAL A 24 -12.36 18.67 13.07
N GLU A 25 -12.42 17.33 13.11
CA GLU A 25 -11.23 16.47 13.04
C GLU A 25 -10.44 16.71 11.76
N GLN A 26 -11.13 16.83 10.62
CA GLN A 26 -10.50 17.12 9.34
C GLN A 26 -9.80 18.49 9.35
N ALA A 27 -10.46 19.54 9.85
CA ALA A 27 -9.88 20.88 9.93
C ALA A 27 -8.66 20.94 10.85
N ILE A 28 -8.67 20.20 11.97
CA ILE A 28 -7.50 20.02 12.84
C ILE A 28 -6.36 19.34 12.08
N SER A 29 -6.65 18.28 11.31
CA SER A 29 -5.63 17.55 10.55
C SER A 29 -4.96 18.38 9.44
N THR A 30 -5.65 19.41 8.94
CA THR A 30 -5.13 20.36 7.95
C THR A 30 -4.55 21.63 8.58
N GLU A 31 -4.42 21.67 9.91
CA GLU A 31 -3.93 22.83 10.69
C GLU A 31 -4.74 24.12 10.50
N ASP A 32 -6.02 24.02 10.07
CA ASP A 32 -6.92 25.16 9.93
C ASP A 32 -7.76 25.33 11.22
N PHE A 33 -7.10 25.79 12.27
CA PHE A 33 -7.70 25.88 13.61
C PHE A 33 -8.87 26.86 13.70
N ASN A 34 -8.93 27.86 12.81
CA ASN A 34 -10.06 28.80 12.75
C ASN A 34 -11.31 28.13 12.18
N GLN A 35 -11.15 27.34 11.11
CA GLN A 35 -12.23 26.54 10.55
C GLN A 35 -12.69 25.46 11.54
N ALA A 36 -11.76 24.79 12.22
CA ALA A 36 -12.06 23.80 13.25
C ALA A 36 -12.86 24.41 14.41
N LEU A 37 -12.46 25.59 14.91
CA LEU A 37 -13.15 26.30 15.98
C LEU A 37 -14.56 26.73 15.56
N LYS A 38 -14.72 27.18 14.31
CA LYS A 38 -16.02 27.56 13.75
C LYS A 38 -16.98 26.36 13.71
N LEU A 39 -16.53 25.25 13.13
CA LEU A 39 -17.33 24.01 13.02
C LEU A 39 -17.68 23.44 14.41
N ALA A 40 -16.76 23.51 15.36
CA ALA A 40 -17.01 23.02 16.73
C ALA A 40 -18.06 23.88 17.45
N ARG A 41 -18.09 25.20 17.22
CA ARG A 41 -19.14 26.09 17.75
C ARG A 41 -20.49 25.85 17.11
N GLU A 42 -20.53 25.67 15.79
CA GLU A 42 -21.75 25.28 15.08
C GLU A 42 -22.29 23.94 15.60
N GLY A 43 -21.41 22.97 15.85
CA GLY A 43 -21.76 21.69 16.47
C GLY A 43 -22.31 21.82 17.90
N LEU A 44 -21.73 22.71 18.71
CA LEU A 44 -22.20 22.99 20.07
C LEU A 44 -23.62 23.59 20.05
N GLU A 45 -23.88 24.60 19.21
CA GLU A 45 -25.19 25.24 19.09
C GLU A 45 -26.28 24.24 18.66
N GLU A 46 -25.96 23.32 17.74
CA GLU A 46 -26.91 22.30 17.28
C GLU A 46 -27.12 21.18 18.32
N ALA A 47 -26.11 20.92 19.16
CA ALA A 47 -26.17 19.91 20.22
C ALA A 47 -26.94 20.40 21.47
N GLU A 48 -26.90 21.70 21.76
CA GLU A 48 -27.60 22.31 22.90
C GLU A 48 -29.11 22.04 22.84
N GLY A 49 -29.63 21.38 23.87
CA GLY A 49 -31.04 20.99 23.95
C GLY A 49 -31.41 19.74 23.15
N PHE A 50 -30.47 19.12 22.44
CA PHE A 50 -30.66 17.85 21.74
C PHE A 50 -30.00 16.67 22.45
N SER A 51 -28.70 16.76 22.74
CA SER A 51 -27.93 15.65 23.33
C SER A 51 -26.78 16.15 24.21
N MET A 52 -26.88 15.86 25.51
CA MET A 52 -25.84 16.22 26.51
C MET A 52 -24.46 15.65 26.17
N TYR A 53 -24.41 14.45 25.57
CA TYR A 53 -23.16 13.82 25.15
C TYR A 53 -22.41 14.66 24.10
N TYR A 54 -23.11 15.10 23.05
CA TYR A 54 -22.50 15.91 21.99
C TYR A 54 -22.16 17.32 22.48
N THR A 55 -22.95 17.89 23.40
CA THR A 55 -22.61 19.16 24.04
C THR A 55 -21.27 19.07 24.77
N GLU A 56 -21.05 18.05 25.59
CA GLU A 56 -19.78 17.83 26.28
C GLU A 56 -18.61 17.61 25.31
N GLU A 57 -18.81 16.81 24.26
CA GLU A 57 -17.81 16.55 23.22
C GLU A 57 -17.36 17.84 22.51
N PHE A 58 -18.30 18.66 22.04
CA PHE A 58 -17.97 19.91 21.35
C PHE A 58 -17.36 20.97 22.29
N GLU A 59 -17.76 21.02 23.57
CA GLU A 59 -17.10 21.87 24.55
C GLU A 59 -15.63 21.50 24.78
N GLU A 60 -15.32 20.20 24.87
CA GLU A 60 -13.94 19.72 25.00
C GLU A 60 -13.12 20.05 23.75
N LEU A 61 -13.68 19.84 22.55
CA LEU A 61 -13.04 20.20 21.28
C LEU A 61 -12.75 21.70 21.21
N ILE A 62 -13.72 22.56 21.57
CA ILE A 62 -13.52 24.02 21.58
C ILE A 62 -12.39 24.41 22.55
N LYS A 63 -12.34 23.82 23.75
CA LYS A 63 -11.27 24.07 24.73
C LYS A 63 -9.90 23.66 24.17
N ALA A 64 -9.81 22.47 23.56
CA ALA A 64 -8.57 21.96 22.99
C ALA A 64 -8.07 22.83 21.82
N ILE A 65 -8.95 23.18 20.87
CA ILE A 65 -8.62 24.02 19.71
C ILE A 65 -8.20 25.43 20.17
N THR A 66 -8.92 26.03 21.13
CA THR A 66 -8.57 27.35 21.67
C THR A 66 -7.20 27.36 22.34
N LEU A 67 -6.82 26.28 23.02
CA LEU A 67 -5.49 26.14 23.62
C LEU A 67 -4.40 26.03 22.56
N GLN A 68 -4.66 25.33 21.45
CA GLN A 68 -3.72 25.27 20.32
C GLN A 68 -3.53 26.63 19.64
N ILE A 69 -4.61 27.38 19.40
CA ILE A 69 -4.54 28.73 18.83
C ILE A 69 -3.70 29.65 19.73
N LYS A 70 -3.93 29.63 21.05
CA LYS A 70 -3.10 30.42 21.99
C LYS A 70 -1.62 30.06 21.95
N ASN A 71 -1.29 28.78 21.84
CA ASN A 71 0.09 28.34 21.72
C ASN A 71 0.71 28.83 20.40
N PHE A 72 -0.07 28.86 19.32
CA PHE A 72 0.37 29.38 18.03
C PHE A 72 0.64 30.90 18.11
N ASP A 73 -0.29 31.69 18.65
CA ASP A 73 -0.12 33.13 18.81
C ASP A 73 1.08 33.50 19.70
N ASN A 74 1.30 32.74 20.79
CA ASN A 74 2.45 32.95 21.68
C ASN A 74 3.78 32.64 20.97
N ASN A 75 3.81 31.62 20.12
CA ASN A 75 4.99 31.29 19.32
C ASN A 75 5.25 32.37 18.26
N GLU A 76 4.21 32.91 17.62
CA GLU A 76 4.33 33.99 16.64
C GLU A 76 4.83 35.30 17.29
N GLN A 77 4.30 35.67 18.46
CA GLN A 77 4.79 36.82 19.23
C GLN A 77 6.25 36.65 19.68
N SER A 78 6.64 35.44 20.09
CA SER A 78 8.02 35.13 20.48
C SER A 78 8.96 35.21 19.27
N ALA A 79 8.53 34.74 18.10
CA ALA A 79 9.29 34.85 16.85
C ALA A 79 9.45 36.31 16.40
N ASN A 80 8.37 37.10 16.49
CA ASN A 80 8.41 38.52 16.12
C ASN A 80 9.28 39.34 17.08
N LYS A 81 9.29 39.03 18.38
CA LYS A 81 10.18 39.68 19.35
C LYS A 81 11.66 39.35 19.12
N SER A 82 11.96 38.11 18.70
CA SER A 82 13.32 37.73 18.31
C SER A 82 13.78 38.45 17.03
N LEU A 83 12.86 38.70 16.09
CA LEU A 83 13.13 39.50 14.90
C LEU A 83 13.35 40.99 15.22
N GLU A 84 12.59 41.56 16.15
CA GLU A 84 12.73 42.95 16.59
C GLU A 84 14.09 43.16 17.30
N ASN A 85 14.54 42.19 18.12
CA ASN A 85 15.88 42.21 18.72
C ASN A 85 17.01 42.09 17.69
N LEU A 86 16.79 41.35 16.58
CA LEU A 86 17.73 41.23 15.46
C LEU A 86 17.81 42.51 14.60
N GLU A 87 16.77 43.34 14.62
CA GLU A 87 16.77 44.65 13.96
C GLU A 87 17.43 45.72 14.84
N GLU A 88 17.26 45.69 16.16
CA GLU A 88 18.00 46.58 17.09
C GLU A 88 19.52 46.30 17.10
N GLU A 89 19.96 45.05 16.90
CA GLU A 89 21.39 44.72 16.74
C GLU A 89 22.00 45.27 15.44
N LYS A 90 21.18 45.58 14.41
CA LYS A 90 21.67 46.15 13.15
C LYS A 90 21.85 47.68 13.20
N GLU A 91 21.22 48.38 14.15
CA GLU A 91 21.34 49.84 14.26
C GLU A 91 22.60 50.32 15.01
N THR A 92 23.32 49.44 15.70
CA THR A 92 24.56 49.81 16.43
C THR A 92 25.87 49.60 15.66
N THR A 93 25.82 49.20 14.38
CA THR A 93 27.04 48.96 13.58
C THR A 93 27.14 49.90 12.37
N ASN A 94 26.97 51.20 12.58
CA ASN A 94 27.24 52.23 11.57
C ASN A 94 28.64 52.84 11.74
N GLN A 95 29.68 52.12 11.31
CA GLN A 95 30.97 52.72 10.90
C GLN A 95 31.93 51.70 10.24
N ILE A 96 31.51 50.97 9.19
CA ILE A 96 32.46 50.22 8.34
C ILE A 96 32.07 50.35 6.85
N ASP A 97 33.12 50.46 6.03
CA ASP A 97 33.20 50.76 4.59
C ASP A 97 32.17 50.12 3.64
N PRO A 98 31.72 50.86 2.60
CA PRO A 98 30.82 50.33 1.57
C PRO A 98 31.61 49.56 0.51
N ARG A 99 31.97 48.30 0.78
CA ARG A 99 32.50 47.41 -0.27
C ARG A 99 32.11 45.94 -0.24
N GLU A 100 31.33 45.46 0.72
CA GLU A 100 30.85 44.07 0.72
C GLU A 100 29.40 44.01 1.19
N ASN A 101 28.46 43.99 0.25
CA ASN A 101 27.08 43.56 0.49
C ASN A 101 26.54 42.89 -0.78
N SER A 102 26.87 41.61 -0.95
CA SER A 102 26.27 40.72 -1.97
C SER A 102 26.08 39.27 -1.52
N THR A 103 26.21 38.99 -0.22
CA THR A 103 26.19 37.63 0.34
C THR A 103 24.99 37.41 1.25
N LEU A 104 23.79 37.52 0.67
CA LEU A 104 22.57 36.90 1.20
C LEU A 104 22.02 35.95 0.14
N THR A 105 22.61 34.76 0.13
CA THR A 105 22.08 33.46 -0.32
C THR A 105 21.34 33.43 -1.66
N ASN A 106 22.05 33.75 -2.74
CA ASN A 106 21.91 32.99 -3.99
C ASN A 106 22.49 31.59 -3.73
N GLU A 107 21.69 30.70 -3.14
CA GLU A 107 21.97 29.28 -3.31
C GLU A 107 21.72 28.97 -4.78
N ASN A 108 22.79 29.09 -5.58
CA ASN A 108 22.87 28.64 -6.94
C ASN A 108 22.66 27.12 -6.94
N THR A 109 21.40 26.69 -6.87
CA THR A 109 21.05 25.31 -7.21
C THR A 109 21.51 25.08 -8.64
N GLU A 110 22.57 24.30 -8.78
CA GLU A 110 23.23 24.04 -10.04
C GLU A 110 22.24 23.39 -11.02
N LEU A 111 22.27 23.81 -12.29
CA LEU A 111 21.40 23.25 -13.35
C LEU A 111 21.56 21.74 -13.51
N THR A 112 22.70 21.18 -13.10
CA THR A 112 23.03 19.76 -13.07
C THR A 112 22.19 18.95 -12.10
N GLN A 113 21.51 19.59 -11.13
CA GLN A 113 20.57 18.93 -10.22
C GLN A 113 19.23 18.58 -10.87
N ILE A 114 19.00 19.01 -12.12
CA ILE A 114 17.79 18.67 -12.88
C ILE A 114 18.02 17.35 -13.62
N PRO A 115 17.23 16.29 -13.34
CA PRO A 115 17.30 15.03 -14.05
C PRO A 115 17.22 15.22 -15.58
N GLY A 116 18.22 14.73 -16.29
CA GLY A 116 18.35 14.86 -17.74
C GLY A 116 19.19 16.04 -18.23
N ILE A 117 19.66 16.92 -17.34
CA ILE A 117 20.64 17.98 -17.66
C ILE A 117 22.00 17.55 -17.10
N GLY A 118 22.86 17.01 -17.96
CA GLY A 118 24.26 16.74 -17.61
C GLY A 118 25.15 17.98 -17.73
N ASP A 119 26.40 17.89 -17.29
CA ASP A 119 27.38 19.00 -17.29
C ASP A 119 27.50 19.72 -18.65
N SER A 120 27.45 18.95 -19.75
CA SER A 120 27.53 19.49 -21.11
C SER A 120 26.29 20.32 -21.48
N THR A 121 25.10 19.83 -21.13
CA THR A 121 23.84 20.54 -21.33
C THR A 121 23.75 21.78 -20.44
N ALA A 122 24.18 21.66 -19.17
CA ALA A 122 24.28 22.80 -18.26
C ALA A 122 25.21 23.88 -18.82
N GLN A 123 26.37 23.51 -19.36
CA GLN A 123 27.30 24.45 -19.99
C GLN A 123 26.68 25.14 -21.21
N PHE A 124 25.92 24.42 -22.05
CA PHE A 124 25.19 25.04 -23.16
C PHE A 124 24.10 26.01 -22.69
N LEU A 125 23.37 25.69 -21.62
CA LEU A 125 22.38 26.59 -21.03
C LEU A 125 23.06 27.86 -20.48
N HIS A 126 24.18 27.72 -19.78
CA HIS A 126 24.98 28.85 -19.29
C HIS A 126 25.47 29.75 -20.43
N GLN A 127 25.99 29.16 -21.52
CA GLN A 127 26.43 29.92 -22.70
C GLN A 127 25.29 30.69 -23.39
N ASN A 128 24.04 30.25 -23.21
CA ASN A 128 22.84 30.90 -23.74
C ASN A 128 22.14 31.79 -22.70
N GLY A 129 22.82 32.14 -21.61
CA GLY A 129 22.33 33.10 -20.62
C GLY A 129 21.32 32.54 -19.62
N ILE A 130 21.18 31.21 -19.53
CA ILE A 130 20.36 30.54 -18.52
C ILE A 130 21.30 30.00 -17.45
N GLN A 131 21.38 30.67 -16.32
CA GLN A 131 22.28 30.35 -15.22
C GLN A 131 21.61 29.61 -14.08
N THR A 132 20.30 29.78 -13.90
CA THR A 132 19.58 29.29 -12.73
C THR A 132 18.35 28.45 -13.11
N ILE A 133 17.90 27.59 -12.17
CA ILE A 133 16.68 26.78 -12.33
C ILE A 133 15.45 27.69 -12.55
N GLN A 134 15.43 28.87 -11.91
CA GLN A 134 14.38 29.88 -12.05
C GLN A 134 14.30 30.43 -13.49
N GLU A 135 15.44 30.72 -14.11
CA GLU A 135 15.50 31.19 -15.50
C GLU A 135 15.09 30.09 -16.46
N LEU A 136 15.51 28.86 -16.21
CA LEU A 136 15.10 27.71 -17.01
C LEU A 136 13.58 27.46 -16.94
N ALA A 137 12.98 27.54 -15.74
CA ALA A 137 11.54 27.36 -15.54
C ALA A 137 10.66 28.44 -16.21
N LYS A 138 11.20 29.65 -16.39
CA LYS A 138 10.57 30.78 -17.08
C LYS A 138 10.79 30.78 -18.59
N SER A 139 11.71 29.96 -19.08
CA SER A 139 12.04 29.88 -20.50
C SER A 139 10.89 29.27 -21.32
N ILE A 140 10.87 29.60 -22.61
CA ILE A 140 9.88 29.10 -23.57
C ILE A 140 10.51 27.92 -24.34
N PRO A 141 9.80 26.80 -24.57
CA PRO A 141 10.37 25.61 -25.22
C PRO A 141 11.06 25.90 -26.57
N GLU A 142 10.48 26.78 -27.39
CA GLU A 142 11.04 27.11 -28.71
C GLU A 142 12.37 27.88 -28.61
N ASN A 143 12.62 28.61 -27.53
CA ASN A 143 13.88 29.30 -27.32
C ASN A 143 14.97 28.34 -26.85
N LEU A 144 14.63 27.39 -25.99
CA LEU A 144 15.55 26.32 -25.59
C LEU A 144 15.87 25.37 -26.74
N ALA A 145 14.90 25.07 -27.61
CA ALA A 145 15.09 24.20 -28.76
C ALA A 145 16.04 24.78 -29.83
N LYS A 146 16.35 26.09 -29.78
CA LYS A 146 17.37 26.71 -30.63
C LYS A 146 18.79 26.40 -30.16
N ILE A 147 18.96 25.96 -28.91
CA ILE A 147 20.25 25.58 -28.35
C ILE A 147 20.66 24.24 -28.95
N LYS A 148 21.83 24.21 -29.61
CA LYS A 148 22.33 23.00 -30.28
C LYS A 148 22.44 21.85 -29.28
N GLY A 149 21.74 20.75 -29.57
CA GLY A 149 21.71 19.54 -28.72
C GLY A 149 20.49 19.43 -27.80
N ILE A 150 19.61 20.43 -27.77
CA ILE A 150 18.34 20.39 -27.04
C ILE A 150 17.19 20.34 -28.04
N GLY A 151 16.49 19.21 -28.14
CA GLY A 151 15.28 19.08 -28.96
C GLY A 151 14.06 19.70 -28.27
N LEU A 152 13.01 20.02 -29.05
CA LEU A 152 11.77 20.64 -28.51
C LEU A 152 11.15 19.84 -27.36
N LYS A 153 11.06 18.51 -27.50
CA LYS A 153 10.56 17.62 -26.44
C LYS A 153 11.44 17.65 -25.18
N SER A 154 12.76 17.71 -25.34
CA SER A 154 13.69 17.82 -24.21
C SER A 154 13.56 19.17 -23.51
N ALA A 155 13.39 20.25 -24.27
CA ALA A 155 13.15 21.58 -23.75
C ALA A 155 11.87 21.66 -22.90
N GLU A 156 10.76 21.09 -23.37
CA GLU A 156 9.52 20.97 -22.60
C GLU A 156 9.72 20.18 -21.31
N LYS A 157 10.43 19.04 -21.38
CA LYS A 157 10.76 18.21 -20.22
C LYS A 157 11.59 19.01 -19.19
N PHE A 158 12.62 19.73 -19.62
CA PHE A 158 13.47 20.54 -18.73
C PHE A 158 12.70 21.65 -18.03
N ILE A 159 11.84 22.38 -18.75
CA ILE A 159 11.01 23.44 -18.16
C ILE A 159 10.05 22.85 -17.12
N LYS A 160 9.41 21.71 -17.43
CA LYS A 160 8.47 21.05 -16.52
C LYS A 160 9.15 20.61 -15.22
N ILE A 161 10.32 19.99 -15.31
CA ILE A 161 11.08 19.53 -14.14
C ILE A 161 11.59 20.73 -13.31
N ALA A 162 12.11 21.77 -13.98
CA ALA A 162 12.57 22.98 -13.29
C ALA A 162 11.45 23.66 -12.47
N ARG A 163 10.23 23.74 -13.02
CA ARG A 163 9.05 24.26 -12.30
C ARG A 163 8.70 23.42 -11.08
N TYR A 164 8.71 22.10 -11.24
CA TYR A 164 8.43 21.17 -10.15
C TYR A 164 9.44 21.30 -9.00
N GLN A 165 10.74 21.41 -9.31
CA GLN A 165 11.77 21.61 -8.30
C GLN A 165 11.58 22.94 -7.54
N LEU A 166 11.29 24.03 -8.25
CA LEU A 166 11.01 25.33 -7.59
C LEU A 166 9.79 25.26 -6.67
N GLU A 167 8.74 24.55 -7.09
CA GLU A 167 7.55 24.35 -6.26
C GLU A 167 7.89 23.55 -4.99
N SER A 168 8.68 22.48 -5.12
CA SER A 168 9.12 21.68 -3.96
C SER A 168 9.97 22.46 -2.96
N ILE A 169 10.92 23.28 -3.45
CA ILE A 169 11.75 24.15 -2.62
C ILE A 169 10.88 25.21 -1.94
N SER A 170 9.92 25.80 -2.66
CA SER A 170 9.01 26.78 -2.06
C SER A 170 8.13 26.17 -0.96
N LYS A 171 7.75 24.90 -1.10
CA LYS A 171 6.96 24.16 -0.12
C LYS A 171 7.81 23.81 1.11
N SER A 172 9.06 23.36 0.92
CA SER A 172 9.97 23.06 2.03
C SER A 172 10.35 24.32 2.81
N LEU A 173 10.57 25.45 2.14
CA LEU A 173 10.86 26.73 2.80
C LEU A 173 9.67 27.25 3.63
N LYS A 174 8.44 26.97 3.22
CA LYS A 174 7.24 27.27 4.04
C LYS A 174 7.14 26.36 5.26
N LEU A 175 7.57 25.10 5.13
CA LEU A 175 7.58 24.11 6.22
C LEU A 175 8.72 24.34 7.22
N GLU A 176 9.85 24.89 6.77
CA GLU A 176 10.99 25.18 7.65
C GLU A 176 10.75 26.45 8.47
N LYS A 177 10.06 27.45 7.91
CA LYS A 177 9.62 28.64 8.67
C LYS A 177 8.58 28.36 9.76
N THR A 178 7.97 27.18 9.75
CA THR A 178 6.99 26.74 10.78
C THR A 178 7.62 25.82 11.83
N ARG A 179 8.92 25.53 11.76
CA ARG A 179 9.62 24.71 12.74
C ARG A 179 10.23 25.61 13.83
N PRO A 180 9.77 25.56 15.09
CA PRO A 180 10.37 26.36 16.16
C PRO A 180 11.82 25.93 16.35
N GLU A 181 12.71 26.92 16.27
CA GLU A 181 14.14 26.80 16.47
C GLU A 181 14.42 26.24 17.87
N LYS A 182 15.41 25.34 17.97
CA LYS A 182 15.78 24.59 19.18
C LYS A 182 15.86 25.52 20.41
N LEU A 183 14.88 25.39 21.30
CA LEU A 183 14.93 25.90 22.67
C LEU A 183 16.07 25.22 23.44
N GLU A 184 17.07 26.00 23.86
CA GLU A 184 17.94 25.62 24.96
C GLU A 184 17.09 25.49 26.23
N LEU A 185 17.16 24.32 26.86
CA LEU A 185 16.24 23.89 27.92
C LEU A 185 16.59 24.61 29.24
N ASP A 186 15.78 25.61 29.62
CA ASP A 186 15.94 26.31 30.89
C ASP A 186 15.56 25.42 32.09
N SER A 187 16.40 25.47 33.11
CA SER A 187 16.45 24.59 34.29
C SER A 187 15.18 24.59 35.17
N ASN A 188 14.29 25.56 34.98
CA ASN A 188 13.05 25.69 35.75
C ASN A 188 11.91 24.76 35.27
N GLN A 189 11.96 24.21 34.05
CA GLN A 189 10.91 23.29 33.57
C GLN A 189 10.98 21.88 34.19
N LYS A 190 12.13 21.49 34.77
CA LYS A 190 12.25 20.19 35.46
C LYS A 190 11.46 20.11 36.78
N GLN A 191 11.19 21.24 37.43
CA GLN A 191 10.42 21.27 38.69
C GLN A 191 8.91 21.18 38.47
N ASN A 192 8.40 21.69 37.35
CA ASN A 192 6.97 21.58 37.02
C ASN A 192 6.62 20.18 36.48
N LEU A 193 7.56 19.51 35.81
CA LEU A 193 7.36 18.14 35.32
C LEU A 193 7.28 17.12 36.46
N SER A 194 7.99 17.34 37.58
CA SER A 194 7.89 16.45 38.76
C SER A 194 6.61 16.68 39.57
N ALA A 195 6.09 17.91 39.60
CA ALA A 195 4.81 18.23 40.23
C ALA A 195 3.64 17.59 39.46
N PHE A 196 3.67 17.66 38.13
CA PHE A 196 2.65 17.03 37.27
C PHE A 196 2.65 15.50 37.40
N GLN A 197 3.82 14.87 37.46
CA GLN A 197 3.93 13.41 37.68
C GLN A 197 3.48 12.97 39.08
N ALA A 198 3.60 13.83 40.09
CA ALA A 198 3.11 13.54 41.44
C ALA A 198 1.58 13.60 41.53
N GLU A 199 0.95 14.53 40.79
CA GLU A 199 -0.50 14.69 40.72
C GLU A 199 -1.15 13.53 39.94
N GLU A 200 -0.52 13.08 38.85
CA GLU A 200 -0.95 11.91 38.07
C GLU A 200 -0.90 10.61 38.91
N GLN A 201 0.14 10.44 39.74
CA GLN A 201 0.24 9.30 40.65
C GLN A 201 -0.78 9.34 41.80
N GLN A 202 -1.21 10.52 42.23
CA GLN A 202 -2.28 10.65 43.23
C GLN A 202 -3.66 10.32 42.63
N ASN A 203 -3.93 10.76 41.39
CA ASN A 203 -5.17 10.42 40.68
C ASN A 203 -5.27 8.92 40.36
N LEU A 204 -4.16 8.27 40.00
CA LEU A 204 -4.11 6.81 39.81
C LEU A 204 -4.39 6.02 41.10
N LYS A 205 -3.98 6.51 42.27
CA LYS A 205 -4.30 5.90 43.57
C LYS A 205 -5.77 6.05 43.93
N PHE A 206 -6.38 7.19 43.61
CA PHE A 206 -7.80 7.44 43.87
C PHE A 206 -8.70 6.51 43.04
N ILE A 207 -8.37 6.32 41.76
CA ILE A 207 -9.09 5.41 40.85
C ILE A 207 -8.96 3.94 41.29
N GLN A 208 -7.81 3.52 41.83
CA GLN A 208 -7.59 2.18 42.37
C GLN A 208 -8.32 1.91 43.70
N GLU A 209 -8.56 2.94 44.52
CA GLU A 209 -9.33 2.79 45.76
C GLU A 209 -10.83 2.74 45.53
N ASP A 210 -11.35 3.44 44.51
CA ASP A 210 -12.78 3.46 44.19
C ASP A 210 -13.23 2.15 43.52
N SER A 211 -12.37 1.57 42.67
CA SER A 211 -12.57 0.24 42.06
C SER A 211 -12.48 -0.93 43.06
N ARG A 212 -11.85 -0.74 44.23
CA ARG A 212 -11.88 -1.72 45.33
C ARG A 212 -13.17 -1.69 46.14
N LYS A 213 -13.89 -0.56 46.18
CA LYS A 213 -15.15 -0.43 46.96
C LYS A 213 -16.37 -0.93 46.20
N SER A 214 -16.34 -0.94 44.87
CA SER A 214 -17.47 -1.40 44.03
C SER A 214 -17.64 -2.93 43.99
N TYR A 215 -16.62 -3.72 44.37
CA TYR A 215 -16.65 -5.19 44.30
C TYR A 215 -17.14 -5.92 45.57
N VAL A 216 -17.50 -5.22 46.65
CA VAL A 216 -17.95 -5.86 47.92
C VAL A 216 -19.48 -5.88 48.08
N ARG A 217 -20.25 -5.59 47.02
CA ARG A 217 -21.72 -5.48 47.12
C ARG A 217 -22.52 -6.41 46.23
N ASN A 218 -22.01 -7.61 45.91
CA ASN A 218 -22.88 -8.69 45.45
C ASN A 218 -22.18 -10.05 45.52
N THR A 219 -22.51 -10.87 46.52
CA THR A 219 -22.53 -12.35 46.49
C THR A 219 -22.81 -12.90 47.89
N ASN A 220 -24.08 -13.19 48.18
CA ASN A 220 -24.46 -14.06 49.30
C ASN A 220 -24.70 -15.47 48.77
N ASN A 221 -23.74 -16.38 48.93
CA ASN A 221 -23.99 -17.78 49.29
C ASN A 221 -22.68 -18.54 49.60
N PRO A 222 -22.63 -19.44 50.61
CA PRO A 222 -21.37 -19.88 51.20
C PRO A 222 -21.09 -21.37 50.97
N ILE A 223 -20.03 -21.76 50.27
CA ILE A 223 -19.46 -23.12 50.38
C ILE A 223 -17.93 -23.13 50.18
N ARG A 224 -17.26 -23.49 51.29
CA ARG A 224 -15.97 -24.17 51.52
C ARG A 224 -14.64 -23.61 50.97
N ASP A 225 -13.81 -23.28 51.94
CA ASP A 225 -12.35 -23.16 51.94
C ASP A 225 -11.63 -24.26 51.16
N ASN A 226 -10.66 -23.83 50.35
CA ASN A 226 -9.33 -24.45 50.39
C ASN A 226 -8.26 -23.44 49.98
N ASN A 227 -7.30 -23.27 50.89
CA ASN A 227 -6.11 -22.43 50.77
C ASN A 227 -5.26 -22.83 49.58
N ASN A 228 -4.88 -21.86 48.73
CA ASN A 228 -3.49 -21.71 48.30
C ASN A 228 -3.23 -20.30 47.75
N ARG A 229 -2.09 -19.78 48.19
CA ARG A 229 -1.53 -18.45 47.98
C ARG A 229 -0.90 -18.38 46.58
N ILE A 230 -1.29 -17.41 45.77
CA ILE A 230 -0.67 -17.10 44.47
C ILE A 230 -0.22 -15.63 44.52
N GLU A 231 1.07 -15.41 44.24
CA GLU A 231 1.69 -14.09 44.01
C GLU A 231 1.33 -13.58 42.61
N PRO A 232 1.38 -12.26 42.34
CA PRO A 232 0.75 -11.69 41.15
C PRO A 232 1.57 -11.94 39.88
N GLU A 233 0.93 -12.55 38.89
CA GLU A 233 1.40 -12.62 37.51
C GLU A 233 0.96 -11.37 36.73
N ASP A 234 1.88 -10.90 35.88
CA ASP A 234 1.74 -9.75 35.00
C ASP A 234 0.67 -9.94 33.91
N PHE A 235 0.07 -8.81 33.54
CA PHE A 235 -0.97 -8.61 32.53
C PHE A 235 -0.80 -9.42 31.23
N ASN A 236 -1.78 -10.29 30.94
CA ASN A 236 -2.11 -10.78 29.60
C ASN A 236 -3.60 -11.17 29.52
N GLU A 237 -4.47 -10.23 29.16
CA GLU A 237 -5.92 -10.50 29.04
C GLU A 237 -6.45 -9.97 27.70
N PHE A 238 -6.41 -10.82 26.66
CA PHE A 238 -7.22 -10.70 25.43
C PHE A 238 -7.48 -12.10 24.82
N GLY A 239 -7.79 -13.09 25.67
CA GLY A 239 -7.88 -14.49 25.26
C GLY A 239 -9.22 -15.19 25.47
N GLU A 240 -10.13 -14.70 26.31
CA GLU A 240 -11.21 -15.55 26.84
C GLU A 240 -12.58 -15.39 26.18
N GLU A 241 -12.83 -14.34 25.39
CA GLU A 241 -14.16 -14.14 24.78
C GLU A 241 -14.41 -14.99 23.52
N TYR A 242 -13.39 -15.69 23.00
CA TYR A 242 -13.48 -16.44 21.72
C TYR A 242 -13.86 -17.93 21.88
N ASN A 243 -13.81 -18.48 23.10
CA ASN A 243 -13.99 -19.92 23.33
C ASN A 243 -15.47 -20.37 23.35
N ASP A 244 -16.41 -19.46 23.57
CA ASP A 244 -17.83 -19.82 23.72
C ASP A 244 -18.57 -19.97 22.36
N VAL A 245 -18.06 -19.33 21.31
CA VAL A 245 -18.64 -19.40 19.94
C VAL A 245 -18.22 -20.70 19.23
N ASN A 246 -16.97 -21.15 19.39
CA ASN A 246 -16.47 -22.37 18.74
C ASN A 246 -17.08 -23.65 19.34
N ASN A 247 -17.37 -23.68 20.65
CA ASN A 247 -18.04 -24.81 21.28
C ASN A 247 -19.51 -24.95 20.83
N LYS A 248 -20.16 -23.86 20.39
CA LYS A 248 -21.51 -23.86 19.83
C LYS A 248 -21.56 -24.41 18.40
N ILE A 249 -20.54 -24.13 17.59
CA ILE A 249 -20.42 -24.61 16.21
C ILE A 249 -20.10 -26.12 16.17
N ILE A 250 -19.22 -26.59 17.06
CA ILE A 250 -18.86 -28.03 17.16
C ILE A 250 -20.05 -28.87 17.67
N LYS A 251 -20.89 -28.33 18.55
CA LYS A 251 -22.12 -29.02 19.01
C LYS A 251 -23.20 -29.09 17.92
N ASN A 252 -23.29 -28.10 17.05
CA ASN A 252 -24.31 -28.09 15.98
C ASN A 252 -23.99 -29.03 14.80
N HIS A 253 -22.72 -29.33 14.54
CA HIS A 253 -22.34 -30.28 13.49
C HIS A 253 -22.54 -31.76 13.86
N LYS A 254 -22.66 -32.11 15.15
CA LYS A 254 -22.94 -33.51 15.57
C LYS A 254 -24.41 -33.92 15.42
N ASN A 255 -25.34 -32.98 15.20
CA ASN A 255 -26.78 -33.26 15.26
C ASN A 255 -27.52 -33.28 13.91
N LYS A 256 -26.82 -33.24 12.77
CA LYS A 256 -27.45 -33.42 11.45
C LYS A 256 -26.93 -34.66 10.74
N GLY A 257 -27.44 -35.82 11.14
CA GLY A 257 -27.37 -37.05 10.37
C GLY A 257 -28.64 -37.22 9.55
N ASN A 258 -28.51 -37.24 8.22
CA ASN A 258 -29.14 -38.22 7.31
C ASN A 258 -28.98 -37.78 5.86
N GLY A 259 -28.23 -38.58 5.09
CA GLY A 259 -28.17 -38.49 3.62
C GLY A 259 -26.76 -38.33 3.06
N ILE A 260 -25.92 -39.37 3.16
CA ILE A 260 -24.68 -39.47 2.37
C ILE A 260 -24.62 -40.85 1.72
N TYR A 261 -24.41 -40.86 0.40
CA TYR A 261 -24.37 -42.05 -0.46
C TYR A 261 -23.14 -42.94 -0.15
N PRO A 262 -23.20 -44.25 -0.44
CA PRO A 262 -22.19 -45.22 -0.01
C PRO A 262 -20.79 -45.07 -0.66
N GLU A 263 -20.61 -44.25 -1.70
CA GLU A 263 -19.29 -44.05 -2.35
C GLU A 263 -18.35 -43.13 -1.56
N ASP A 264 -18.87 -42.15 -0.81
CA ASP A 264 -18.05 -41.23 0.00
C ASP A 264 -17.45 -41.88 1.25
N LYS A 265 -17.91 -43.09 1.62
CA LYS A 265 -17.49 -43.78 2.85
C LYS A 265 -16.08 -44.36 2.76
N LYS A 266 -15.59 -44.68 1.56
CA LYS A 266 -14.23 -45.21 1.35
C LYS A 266 -13.18 -44.10 1.38
N GLU A 267 -13.49 -42.95 0.79
CA GLU A 267 -12.58 -41.80 0.76
C GLU A 267 -12.45 -41.17 2.16
N SER A 268 -13.58 -41.00 2.86
CA SER A 268 -13.58 -40.55 4.27
C SER A 268 -12.89 -41.52 5.24
N MET A 269 -12.94 -42.84 5.01
CA MET A 269 -12.15 -43.82 5.77
C MET A 269 -10.64 -43.74 5.51
N THR A 270 -10.24 -43.27 4.32
CA THR A 270 -8.83 -43.12 3.95
C THR A 270 -8.26 -41.85 4.59
N ILE A 271 -9.01 -40.76 4.55
CA ILE A 271 -8.70 -39.50 5.26
C ILE A 271 -8.64 -39.72 6.78
N LEU A 272 -9.59 -40.46 7.37
CA LEU A 272 -9.57 -40.76 8.80
C LEU A 272 -8.37 -41.63 9.22
N LYS A 273 -7.92 -42.54 8.35
CA LYS A 273 -6.69 -43.33 8.60
C LYS A 273 -5.44 -42.46 8.54
N GLU A 274 -5.35 -41.51 7.61
CA GLU A 274 -4.25 -40.54 7.57
C GLU A 274 -4.24 -39.59 8.76
N ILE A 275 -5.40 -39.07 9.16
CA ILE A 275 -5.56 -38.24 10.37
C ILE A 275 -5.15 -39.03 11.63
N SER A 276 -5.49 -40.33 11.70
CA SER A 276 -5.07 -41.18 12.83
C SER A 276 -3.54 -41.42 12.87
N LYS A 277 -2.88 -41.51 11.71
CA LYS A 277 -1.42 -41.60 11.62
C LYS A 277 -0.78 -40.29 12.04
N LEU A 278 -1.28 -39.15 11.57
CA LEU A 278 -0.79 -37.81 11.94
C LEU A 278 -0.96 -37.53 13.44
N ASN A 279 -2.09 -37.91 14.04
CA ASN A 279 -2.30 -37.79 15.49
C ASN A 279 -1.37 -38.71 16.30
N LYS A 280 -0.98 -39.86 15.76
CA LYS A 280 0.02 -40.74 16.39
C LYS A 280 1.42 -40.12 16.38
N TYR A 281 1.76 -39.35 15.34
CA TYR A 281 3.00 -38.55 15.32
C TYR A 281 2.91 -37.34 16.25
N ARG A 282 1.77 -36.63 16.29
CA ARG A 282 1.57 -35.47 17.18
C ARG A 282 1.62 -35.83 18.67
N ASN A 283 1.08 -36.98 19.06
CA ASN A 283 1.14 -37.48 20.44
C ASN A 283 2.53 -38.03 20.84
N LYS A 284 3.46 -38.17 19.89
CA LYS A 284 4.86 -38.51 20.18
C LYS A 284 5.69 -37.28 20.60
N TYR A 285 5.19 -36.07 20.35
CA TYR A 285 5.89 -34.79 20.61
C TYR A 285 5.19 -33.87 21.61
N THR A 286 4.07 -34.28 22.20
CA THR A 286 3.50 -33.59 23.36
C THR A 286 4.17 -34.12 24.63
N LEU A 287 4.95 -33.25 25.29
CA LEU A 287 5.66 -33.57 26.53
C LEU A 287 4.66 -34.07 27.58
N ASN A 288 4.93 -35.26 28.11
CA ASN A 288 4.23 -35.85 29.23
C ASN A 288 4.83 -35.27 30.53
N GLU A 289 4.23 -34.21 31.06
CA GLU A 289 4.71 -33.46 32.26
C GLU A 289 4.72 -34.28 33.57
N ASN A 290 4.32 -35.55 33.56
CA ASN A 290 4.20 -36.37 34.78
C ASN A 290 5.16 -37.57 34.86
N SER A 291 6.24 -37.62 34.05
CA SER A 291 7.25 -38.67 34.21
C SER A 291 8.35 -38.28 35.22
N LYS A 292 8.53 -39.12 36.25
CA LYS A 292 9.56 -38.95 37.30
C LYS A 292 10.97 -38.84 36.69
N PRO A 293 11.88 -38.04 37.29
CA PRO A 293 13.18 -37.77 36.73
C PRO A 293 14.08 -39.01 36.80
N THR A 294 14.16 -39.74 35.70
CA THR A 294 15.23 -40.72 35.49
C THR A 294 16.51 -40.01 35.05
N LYS A 295 17.53 -40.23 35.88
CA LYS A 295 18.95 -39.83 35.84
C LYS A 295 19.55 -39.46 34.48
N GLU A 296 20.35 -38.37 34.52
CA GLU A 296 21.33 -37.89 33.54
C GLU A 296 20.81 -37.70 32.11
N ILE A 297 19.96 -36.68 31.95
CA ILE A 297 19.76 -36.03 30.66
C ILE A 297 21.01 -35.21 30.37
N ASP A 298 21.71 -35.59 29.30
CA ASP A 298 22.92 -34.97 28.78
C ASP A 298 22.76 -33.45 28.63
N HIS A 299 23.40 -32.68 29.53
CA HIS A 299 23.31 -31.21 29.62
C HIS A 299 23.65 -30.49 28.30
N LYS A 300 24.31 -31.17 27.34
CA LYS A 300 24.62 -30.62 26.02
C LYS A 300 23.39 -30.41 25.13
N THR A 301 22.34 -31.21 25.29
CA THR A 301 21.17 -31.16 24.39
C THR A 301 20.26 -29.98 24.71
N HIS A 302 19.98 -29.75 26.00
CA HIS A 302 19.17 -28.60 26.45
C HIS A 302 19.81 -27.25 26.12
N ASN A 303 21.14 -27.17 26.13
CA ASN A 303 21.84 -25.92 25.81
C ASN A 303 21.76 -25.58 24.31
N LYS A 304 21.54 -26.56 23.44
CA LYS A 304 21.35 -26.34 21.99
C LYS A 304 19.94 -25.81 21.69
N GLU A 305 18.91 -26.38 22.30
CA GLU A 305 17.51 -25.94 22.14
C GLU A 305 17.29 -24.51 22.66
N ALA A 306 17.81 -24.19 23.85
CA ALA A 306 17.72 -22.84 24.41
C ALA A 306 18.35 -21.76 23.52
N ARG A 307 19.49 -22.09 22.88
CA ARG A 307 20.14 -21.19 21.91
C ARG A 307 19.31 -21.02 20.64
N THR A 308 18.63 -22.06 20.17
CA THR A 308 17.75 -21.98 19.00
C THR A 308 16.54 -21.08 19.29
N ILE A 309 15.92 -21.22 20.46
CA ILE A 309 14.77 -20.39 20.89
C ILE A 309 15.18 -18.91 21.01
N SER A 310 16.32 -18.62 21.65
CA SER A 310 16.79 -17.23 21.79
C SER A 310 17.08 -16.57 20.44
N ASN A 311 17.68 -17.31 19.51
CA ASN A 311 17.94 -16.80 18.17
C ASN A 311 16.65 -16.55 17.38
N LEU A 312 15.63 -17.40 17.56
CA LEU A 312 14.33 -17.24 16.90
C LEU A 312 13.59 -15.99 17.41
N SER A 313 13.64 -15.71 18.71
CA SER A 313 13.04 -14.48 19.26
C SER A 313 13.67 -13.23 18.66
N LYS A 314 15.01 -13.16 18.66
CA LYS A 314 15.75 -12.02 18.06
C LYS A 314 15.43 -11.87 16.58
N PHE A 315 15.33 -12.98 15.86
CA PHE A 315 14.96 -13.01 14.45
C PHE A 315 13.56 -12.42 14.23
N ASN A 316 12.57 -12.81 15.04
CA ASN A 316 11.21 -12.27 14.99
C ASN A 316 11.17 -10.78 15.33
N ASP A 317 11.97 -10.33 16.31
CA ASP A 317 12.03 -8.92 16.70
C ASP A 317 12.63 -8.07 15.58
N MET A 318 13.65 -8.57 14.88
CA MET A 318 14.19 -7.90 13.69
C MET A 318 13.15 -7.77 12.57
N ILE A 319 12.40 -8.83 12.27
CA ILE A 319 11.31 -8.78 11.26
C ILE A 319 10.28 -7.72 11.66
N LYS A 320 9.82 -7.74 12.91
CA LYS A 320 8.87 -6.75 13.43
C LYS A 320 9.39 -5.33 13.31
N THR A 321 10.68 -5.13 13.57
CA THR A 321 11.34 -3.83 13.49
C THR A 321 11.40 -3.37 12.03
N THR A 322 11.89 -4.21 11.10
CA THR A 322 11.94 -3.89 9.67
C THR A 322 10.57 -3.48 9.10
N PHE A 323 9.52 -4.26 9.37
CA PHE A 323 8.17 -3.92 8.88
C PHE A 323 7.60 -2.67 9.56
N ARG A 324 7.86 -2.46 10.86
CA ARG A 324 7.45 -1.24 11.57
C ARG A 324 8.14 0.00 11.01
N ASP A 325 9.43 -0.09 10.73
CA ASP A 325 10.22 1.01 10.15
C ASP A 325 9.69 1.38 8.76
N SER A 326 9.24 0.37 7.98
CA SER A 326 8.54 0.56 6.71
C SER A 326 7.05 0.88 6.86
N LYS A 327 6.54 1.16 8.07
CA LYS A 327 5.14 1.53 8.37
C LYS A 327 4.08 0.46 8.04
N TYR A 328 4.44 -0.82 8.14
CA TYR A 328 3.48 -1.92 8.08
C TYR A 328 2.91 -2.24 9.46
N HIS A 329 1.63 -2.63 9.47
CA HIS A 329 0.97 -3.22 10.62
C HIS A 329 1.04 -4.74 10.52
N LEU A 330 1.61 -5.38 11.54
CA LEU A 330 1.79 -6.83 11.59
C LEU A 330 0.70 -7.48 12.44
N PHE A 331 0.05 -8.50 11.88
CA PHE A 331 -0.97 -9.31 12.55
C PHE A 331 -0.50 -10.76 12.61
N SER A 332 -0.68 -11.42 13.77
CA SER A 332 -0.48 -12.87 13.89
C SER A 332 -1.85 -13.53 13.90
N LEU A 333 -2.08 -14.45 12.95
CA LEU A 333 -3.39 -15.04 12.71
C LEU A 333 -3.34 -16.55 12.96
N ARG A 334 -4.13 -17.03 13.94
CA ARG A 334 -4.11 -18.44 14.37
C ARG A 334 -4.69 -19.42 13.33
N ASN A 335 -5.47 -18.92 12.36
CA ASN A 335 -6.18 -19.76 11.38
C ASN A 335 -5.37 -20.03 10.09
N PHE A 336 -4.17 -19.48 10.02
CA PHE A 336 -3.26 -19.58 8.88
C PHE A 336 -1.93 -20.19 9.32
N SER A 337 -1.22 -20.80 8.37
CA SER A 337 0.09 -21.43 8.55
C SER A 337 1.23 -20.42 8.48
N PHE A 338 1.01 -19.23 7.91
CA PHE A 338 2.00 -18.16 7.90
C PHE A 338 2.13 -17.51 9.29
N ASP A 339 3.31 -17.02 9.62
CA ASP A 339 3.60 -16.46 10.95
C ASP A 339 3.00 -15.05 11.13
N PHE A 340 3.07 -14.24 10.08
CA PHE A 340 2.61 -12.85 10.09
C PHE A 340 1.84 -12.48 8.82
N LEU A 341 0.86 -11.61 8.97
CA LEU A 341 0.25 -10.84 7.89
C LEU A 341 0.66 -9.37 8.06
N ALA A 342 1.47 -8.84 7.16
CA ALA A 342 1.80 -7.41 7.15
C ALA A 342 0.83 -6.65 6.25
N ILE A 343 0.29 -5.54 6.74
CA ILE A 343 -0.63 -4.68 6.00
C ILE A 343 -0.12 -3.24 5.98
N LYS A 344 -0.12 -2.61 4.80
CA LYS A 344 0.21 -1.19 4.62
C LYS A 344 -0.72 -0.54 3.62
N ARG A 345 -1.18 0.67 3.94
CA ARG A 345 -1.89 1.56 3.00
C ARG A 345 -0.88 2.51 2.37
N ILE A 346 -0.93 2.65 1.05
CA ILE A 346 -0.17 3.64 0.28
C ILE A 346 -1.17 4.51 -0.49
N GLU A 347 -0.97 5.81 -0.47
CA GLU A 347 -1.78 6.76 -1.24
C GLU A 347 -1.15 6.97 -2.62
N LEU A 348 -1.93 6.74 -3.67
CA LEU A 348 -1.52 6.97 -5.06
C LEU A 348 -1.93 8.37 -5.52
N ASP A 349 -3.16 8.75 -5.19
CA ASP A 349 -3.79 10.04 -5.48
C ASP A 349 -4.82 10.31 -4.36
N ASN A 350 -5.39 11.52 -4.33
CA ASN A 350 -6.33 11.97 -3.29
C ASN A 350 -7.46 10.98 -3.01
N ASN A 351 -7.89 10.24 -4.03
CA ASN A 351 -9.00 9.29 -3.96
C ASN A 351 -8.58 7.84 -4.26
N LYS A 352 -7.29 7.56 -4.49
CA LYS A 352 -6.81 6.22 -4.87
C LYS A 352 -5.76 5.74 -3.89
N HIS A 353 -5.97 4.55 -3.35
CA HIS A 353 -5.07 3.93 -2.41
C HIS A 353 -4.72 2.49 -2.83
N LEU A 354 -3.49 2.10 -2.57
CA LEU A 354 -3.07 0.71 -2.58
C LEU A 354 -3.09 0.16 -1.16
N ILE A 355 -3.52 -1.08 -1.02
CA ILE A 355 -3.40 -1.84 0.22
C ILE A 355 -2.51 -3.03 -0.07
N TYR A 356 -1.35 -3.08 0.55
CA TYR A 356 -0.49 -4.26 0.54
C TYR A 356 -0.91 -5.18 1.65
N CYS A 357 -1.12 -6.45 1.32
CA CYS A 357 -1.27 -7.54 2.26
C CYS A 357 -0.20 -8.59 1.96
N LEU A 358 0.74 -8.76 2.89
CA LEU A 358 1.89 -9.63 2.74
C LEU A 358 1.82 -10.78 3.75
N PRO A 359 1.30 -11.96 3.35
CA PRO A 359 1.46 -13.18 4.13
C PRO A 359 2.95 -13.56 4.18
N ILE A 360 3.50 -13.68 5.38
CA ILE A 360 4.93 -13.94 5.63
C ILE A 360 5.07 -15.24 6.39
N LEU A 361 5.77 -16.19 5.78
CA LEU A 361 6.15 -17.46 6.40
C LEU A 361 7.65 -17.48 6.65
N ILE A 362 8.06 -17.88 7.84
CA ILE A 362 9.44 -17.94 8.29
C ILE A 362 9.92 -19.38 8.24
N ASP A 363 10.98 -19.62 7.47
CA ASP A 363 11.67 -20.89 7.49
C ASP A 363 12.89 -20.85 8.41
N THR A 364 12.84 -21.67 9.45
CA THR A 364 13.90 -21.82 10.45
C THR A 364 15.02 -22.75 9.99
N ASN A 365 14.86 -23.43 8.86
CA ASN A 365 15.87 -24.35 8.34
C ASN A 365 17.13 -23.60 7.87
N ASN A 366 18.28 -24.23 8.06
CA ASN A 366 19.59 -23.67 7.71
C ASN A 366 20.06 -24.07 6.29
N GLU A 367 19.19 -24.65 5.48
CA GLU A 367 19.55 -25.09 4.13
C GLU A 367 19.38 -23.96 3.13
N LYS A 368 20.23 -23.96 2.09
CA LYS A 368 20.11 -23.00 0.99
C LYS A 368 19.03 -23.51 0.04
N ILE A 369 17.98 -22.71 -0.13
CA ILE A 369 16.87 -23.01 -1.04
C ILE A 369 17.26 -22.54 -2.44
N LEU A 370 17.10 -23.42 -3.42
CA LEU A 370 17.22 -23.14 -4.84
C LEU A 370 15.83 -23.06 -5.45
N VAL A 371 15.51 -21.93 -6.04
CA VAL A 371 14.20 -21.65 -6.62
C VAL A 371 14.31 -21.62 -8.13
N SER A 372 13.34 -22.22 -8.82
CA SER A 372 13.14 -22.09 -10.27
C SER A 372 11.78 -21.45 -10.55
N GLU A 373 11.45 -21.20 -11.82
CA GLU A 373 10.13 -20.67 -12.20
C GLU A 373 8.95 -21.52 -11.69
N ASN A 374 9.14 -22.83 -11.51
CA ASN A 374 8.05 -23.79 -11.25
C ASN A 374 8.27 -24.70 -10.04
N GLU A 375 9.50 -24.82 -9.55
CA GLU A 375 9.88 -25.84 -8.56
C GLU A 375 10.88 -25.30 -7.53
N LEU A 376 10.82 -25.87 -6.33
CA LEU A 376 11.79 -25.67 -5.26
C LEU A 376 12.72 -26.88 -5.17
N THR A 377 14.01 -26.62 -5.05
CA THR A 377 15.03 -27.64 -4.85
C THR A 377 15.97 -27.22 -3.72
N LEU A 378 16.62 -28.18 -3.06
CA LEU A 378 17.69 -27.89 -2.11
C LEU A 378 19.04 -28.11 -2.79
N LEU A 379 20.02 -27.28 -2.44
CA LEU A 379 21.40 -27.44 -2.90
C LEU A 379 21.98 -28.80 -2.43
N ASN A 380 21.67 -29.20 -1.19
CA ASN A 380 22.10 -30.48 -0.64
C ASN A 380 20.99 -31.54 -0.80
N LYS A 381 21.15 -32.41 -1.80
CA LYS A 381 20.19 -33.47 -2.13
C LYS A 381 20.13 -34.58 -1.07
N ASP A 382 21.12 -34.71 -0.21
CA ASP A 382 21.19 -35.79 0.79
C ASP A 382 20.19 -35.61 1.95
N LYS A 383 19.52 -34.45 2.02
CA LYS A 383 18.55 -34.10 3.08
C LYS A 383 17.11 -34.09 2.57
N LEU A 384 16.68 -35.20 1.98
CA LEU A 384 15.31 -35.39 1.46
C LEU A 384 14.21 -35.07 2.49
N ASP A 385 14.40 -35.43 3.77
CA ASP A 385 13.41 -35.16 4.82
C ASP A 385 13.19 -33.65 5.05
N VAL A 386 14.26 -32.85 4.94
CA VAL A 386 14.20 -31.39 5.12
C VAL A 386 13.49 -30.74 3.92
N LEU A 387 13.75 -31.25 2.71
CA LEU A 387 13.05 -30.79 1.51
C LEU A 387 11.53 -31.04 1.63
N GLY A 388 11.12 -32.18 2.19
CA GLY A 388 9.72 -32.49 2.43
C GLY A 388 9.03 -31.49 3.36
N ASP A 389 9.68 -31.09 4.45
CA ASP A 389 9.13 -30.07 5.38
C ASP A 389 9.03 -28.69 4.72
N ILE A 390 10.09 -28.26 4.01
CA ILE A 390 10.10 -26.97 3.31
C ILE A 390 9.02 -26.93 2.22
N GLN A 391 8.89 -28.00 1.42
CA GLN A 391 7.88 -28.10 0.38
C GLN A 391 6.47 -28.05 0.97
N HIS A 392 6.23 -28.77 2.07
CA HIS A 392 4.95 -28.75 2.76
C HIS A 392 4.60 -27.34 3.28
N LYS A 393 5.54 -26.63 3.92
CA LYS A 393 5.33 -25.25 4.36
C LYS A 393 5.06 -24.29 3.19
N TYR A 394 5.79 -24.47 2.09
CA TYR A 394 5.57 -23.69 0.86
C TYR A 394 4.18 -23.93 0.27
N ASP A 395 3.74 -25.19 0.17
CA ASP A 395 2.40 -25.53 -0.33
C ASP A 395 1.30 -24.97 0.58
N GLN A 396 1.52 -24.98 1.90
CA GLN A 396 0.64 -24.33 2.86
C GLN A 396 0.57 -22.81 2.65
N LEU A 397 1.72 -22.14 2.45
CA LEU A 397 1.73 -20.70 2.15
C LEU A 397 0.93 -20.40 0.88
N ILE A 398 1.07 -21.20 -0.19
CA ILE A 398 0.28 -21.03 -1.42
C ILE A 398 -1.22 -21.16 -1.13
N ALA A 399 -1.62 -22.19 -0.40
CA ALA A 399 -3.01 -22.41 -0.02
C ALA A 399 -3.55 -21.21 0.78
N ASP A 400 -2.76 -20.70 1.71
CA ASP A 400 -3.13 -19.63 2.61
C ASP A 400 -3.26 -18.29 1.92
N THR A 401 -2.37 -18.00 0.98
CA THR A 401 -2.47 -16.80 0.14
C THR A 401 -3.74 -16.80 -0.69
N ARG A 402 -4.15 -17.97 -1.20
CA ARG A 402 -5.45 -18.12 -1.88
C ARG A 402 -6.61 -17.93 -0.90
N ARG A 403 -6.54 -18.53 0.30
CA ARG A 403 -7.54 -18.36 1.37
C ARG A 403 -7.68 -16.89 1.77
N VAL A 404 -6.58 -16.16 1.92
CA VAL A 404 -6.58 -14.70 2.20
C VAL A 404 -7.31 -13.95 1.09
N GLY A 405 -7.00 -14.22 -0.18
CA GLY A 405 -7.69 -13.61 -1.31
C GLY A 405 -9.18 -13.95 -1.37
N ASP A 406 -9.56 -15.18 -1.05
CA ASP A 406 -10.96 -15.63 -1.03
C ASP A 406 -11.74 -15.04 0.15
N ASP A 407 -11.10 -14.89 1.30
CA ASP A 407 -11.68 -14.26 2.49
C ASP A 407 -12.02 -12.79 2.22
N PHE A 408 -11.09 -12.03 1.62
CA PHE A 408 -11.36 -10.68 1.14
C PHE A 408 -12.53 -10.66 0.14
N ARG A 409 -12.56 -11.58 -0.85
CA ARG A 409 -13.64 -11.62 -1.85
C ARG A 409 -15.02 -11.95 -1.26
N SER A 410 -15.07 -12.76 -0.20
CA SER A 410 -16.29 -13.29 0.40
C SER A 410 -16.80 -12.48 1.59
N LYS A 411 -16.13 -11.37 1.94
CA LYS A 411 -16.39 -10.56 3.13
C LYS A 411 -16.20 -11.33 4.44
N GLY A 412 -15.10 -12.08 4.53
CA GLY A 412 -14.73 -12.81 5.74
C GLY A 412 -14.00 -11.96 6.78
N ASP A 413 -13.37 -12.63 7.74
CA ASP A 413 -12.81 -12.01 8.95
C ASP A 413 -11.64 -11.05 8.65
N LEU A 414 -10.83 -11.33 7.61
CA LEU A 414 -9.74 -10.46 7.20
C LEU A 414 -10.25 -9.17 6.57
N LEU A 415 -11.41 -9.19 5.89
CA LEU A 415 -12.02 -7.95 5.41
C LEU A 415 -12.39 -7.06 6.58
N HIS A 416 -12.99 -7.61 7.64
CA HIS A 416 -13.31 -6.85 8.84
C HIS A 416 -12.07 -6.33 9.56
N LEU A 417 -11.00 -7.13 9.62
CA LEU A 417 -9.70 -6.67 10.10
C LEU A 417 -9.19 -5.49 9.26
N LEU A 418 -9.36 -5.55 7.94
CA LEU A 418 -8.96 -4.48 7.03
C LEU A 418 -9.82 -3.22 7.17
N GLU A 419 -11.14 -3.35 7.28
CA GLU A 419 -12.07 -2.25 7.56
C GLU A 419 -11.72 -1.54 8.87
N ARG A 420 -11.40 -2.33 9.92
CA ARG A 420 -10.94 -1.78 11.20
C ARG A 420 -9.59 -1.07 11.06
N PHE A 421 -8.66 -1.64 10.29
CA PHE A 421 -7.36 -1.03 10.02
C PHE A 421 -7.51 0.32 9.30
N LEU A 422 -8.39 0.40 8.31
CA LEU A 422 -8.63 1.61 7.53
C LEU A 422 -9.59 2.60 8.20
N ARG A 423 -10.34 2.16 9.22
CA ARG A 423 -11.44 2.88 9.86
C ARG A 423 -12.54 3.28 8.85
N THR A 424 -12.80 2.43 7.87
CA THR A 424 -13.80 2.68 6.83
C THR A 424 -14.57 1.41 6.46
N ASN A 425 -15.81 1.58 6.02
CA ASN A 425 -16.63 0.47 5.52
C ASN A 425 -16.32 0.24 4.04
N LEU A 426 -15.82 -0.95 3.70
CA LEU A 426 -15.37 -1.26 2.36
C LEU A 426 -16.48 -1.94 1.57
N THR A 427 -16.92 -1.29 0.49
CA THR A 427 -17.84 -1.90 -0.47
C THR A 427 -17.06 -2.41 -1.67
N ARG A 428 -17.23 -3.70 -2.00
CA ARG A 428 -16.54 -4.28 -3.17
C ARG A 428 -17.05 -3.63 -4.44
N SER A 429 -16.12 -3.18 -5.29
CA SER A 429 -16.46 -2.67 -6.62
C SER A 429 -16.91 -3.83 -7.51
N ASN A 430 -18.15 -3.77 -8.00
CA ASN A 430 -18.70 -4.76 -8.95
C ASN A 430 -18.05 -4.65 -10.35
N LEU A 431 -17.20 -3.66 -10.58
CA LEU A 431 -16.62 -3.34 -11.90
C LEU A 431 -15.50 -4.30 -12.33
N ASN A 432 -14.95 -5.11 -11.40
CA ASN A 432 -13.86 -6.02 -11.71
C ASN A 432 -14.33 -7.47 -11.88
N GLN A 433 -14.51 -7.86 -13.14
CA GLN A 433 -14.69 -9.26 -13.54
C GLN A 433 -13.37 -10.05 -13.56
N SER A 434 -12.23 -9.36 -13.54
CA SER A 434 -10.92 -10.00 -13.38
C SER A 434 -10.86 -10.62 -11.98
N LYS A 435 -10.80 -11.96 -11.91
CA LYS A 435 -10.65 -12.69 -10.65
C LYS A 435 -9.39 -12.27 -9.87
N ARG A 436 -8.43 -11.59 -10.50
CA ARG A 436 -7.11 -11.31 -9.91
C ARG A 436 -7.01 -10.01 -9.11
N GLN A 437 -7.78 -8.98 -9.47
CA GLN A 437 -7.71 -7.68 -8.77
C GLN A 437 -8.93 -7.48 -7.88
N ILE A 438 -8.68 -7.21 -6.60
CA ILE A 438 -9.72 -6.91 -5.62
C ILE A 438 -9.71 -5.40 -5.40
N ILE A 439 -10.81 -4.73 -5.75
CA ILE A 439 -10.98 -3.28 -5.58
C ILE A 439 -12.17 -3.04 -4.66
N TYR A 440 -11.95 -2.19 -3.67
CA TYR A 440 -12.98 -1.69 -2.76
C TYR A 440 -13.19 -0.20 -2.95
N ILE A 441 -14.38 0.27 -2.60
CA ILE A 441 -14.79 1.67 -2.61
C ILE A 441 -15.31 2.00 -1.21
N SER A 442 -14.88 3.13 -0.66
CA SER A 442 -15.46 3.75 0.53
C SER A 442 -15.63 5.24 0.28
N GLY A 443 -16.87 5.68 0.04
CA GLY A 443 -17.15 7.06 -0.35
C GLY A 443 -16.54 7.37 -1.72
N LEU A 444 -15.67 8.38 -1.77
CA LEU A 444 -14.92 8.77 -2.98
C LEU A 444 -13.62 8.00 -3.14
N ASN A 445 -13.19 7.25 -2.12
CA ASN A 445 -11.90 6.58 -2.11
C ASN A 445 -12.01 5.17 -2.70
N GLU A 446 -11.07 4.87 -3.58
CA GLU A 446 -10.85 3.56 -4.18
C GLU A 446 -9.62 2.90 -3.56
N TYR A 447 -9.76 1.63 -3.17
CA TYR A 447 -8.70 0.85 -2.55
C TYR A 447 -8.42 -0.39 -3.38
N LYS A 448 -7.25 -0.46 -4.00
CA LYS A 448 -6.78 -1.62 -4.76
C LYS A 448 -5.92 -2.50 -3.86
N LEU A 449 -6.38 -3.73 -3.64
CA LEU A 449 -5.74 -4.69 -2.76
C LEU A 449 -4.73 -5.54 -3.54
N ILE A 450 -3.49 -5.57 -3.05
CA ILE A 450 -2.37 -6.34 -3.57
C ILE A 450 -1.99 -7.39 -2.53
N ILE A 451 -2.05 -8.67 -2.92
CA ILE A 451 -1.70 -9.79 -2.04
C ILE A 451 -0.45 -10.45 -2.60
N GLN A 452 0.64 -10.42 -1.83
CA GLN A 452 1.95 -10.89 -2.26
C GLN A 452 2.65 -11.61 -1.12
N SER A 453 3.04 -12.87 -1.32
CA SER A 453 3.61 -13.67 -0.23
C SER A 453 5.13 -13.59 -0.19
N ILE A 454 5.66 -13.67 1.03
CA ILE A 454 7.09 -13.69 1.31
C ILE A 454 7.42 -14.95 2.10
N PHE A 455 8.37 -15.71 1.59
CA PHE A 455 8.97 -16.87 2.24
C PHE A 455 10.36 -16.46 2.75
N LEU A 456 10.46 -16.20 4.05
CA LEU A 456 11.66 -15.68 4.69
C LEU A 456 12.59 -16.82 5.08
N CYS A 457 13.73 -16.90 4.42
CA CYS A 457 14.74 -17.93 4.59
C CYS A 457 15.84 -17.46 5.56
N ARG A 458 16.43 -18.39 6.32
CA ARG A 458 17.58 -18.05 7.16
C ARG A 458 18.88 -17.86 6.37
N LYS A 459 19.07 -18.65 5.30
CA LYS A 459 20.15 -18.44 4.33
C LYS A 459 19.62 -17.74 3.10
N GLU A 460 20.51 -17.03 2.41
CA GLU A 460 20.18 -16.36 1.15
C GLU A 460 19.73 -17.40 0.10
N PRO A 461 18.47 -17.32 -0.38
CA PRO A 461 17.99 -18.18 -1.44
C PRO A 461 18.72 -17.87 -2.75
N ALA A 462 18.74 -18.80 -3.69
CA ALA A 462 19.27 -18.55 -5.03
C ALA A 462 18.31 -19.01 -6.11
N LEU A 463 18.29 -18.28 -7.24
CA LEU A 463 17.52 -18.65 -8.41
C LEU A 463 18.39 -19.50 -9.35
N THR A 464 17.86 -20.60 -9.88
CA THR A 464 18.62 -21.51 -10.75
C THR A 464 18.74 -21.02 -12.19
N GLU A 465 17.93 -20.05 -12.59
CA GLU A 465 17.72 -19.70 -14.00
C GLU A 465 18.34 -18.36 -14.40
N LYS A 466 18.39 -17.41 -13.48
CA LYS A 466 18.81 -16.03 -13.74
C LYS A 466 19.36 -15.39 -12.46
N VAL A 467 20.34 -14.50 -12.59
CA VAL A 467 20.78 -13.67 -11.46
C VAL A 467 19.88 -12.44 -11.43
N ILE A 468 19.08 -12.31 -10.36
CA ILE A 468 18.18 -11.18 -10.10
C ILE A 468 18.29 -10.80 -8.62
N PRO A 469 18.03 -9.54 -8.24
CA PRO A 469 18.25 -9.09 -6.85
C PRO A 469 17.38 -9.82 -5.83
N PHE A 470 16.16 -10.23 -6.21
CA PHE A 470 15.24 -10.92 -5.32
C PHE A 470 14.75 -12.22 -5.92
N VAL A 471 15.00 -13.34 -5.24
CA VAL A 471 14.57 -14.65 -5.74
C VAL A 471 13.03 -14.70 -5.75
N TYR A 472 12.46 -14.99 -6.91
CA TYR A 472 11.02 -14.94 -7.13
C TYR A 472 10.51 -16.17 -7.88
N GLU A 473 9.50 -16.84 -7.34
CA GLU A 473 8.81 -17.93 -8.01
C GLU A 473 7.53 -17.40 -8.66
N ARG A 474 7.51 -17.42 -10.00
CA ARG A 474 6.50 -16.71 -10.80
C ARG A 474 5.13 -17.39 -10.81
N LYS A 475 5.09 -18.72 -10.78
CA LYS A 475 3.84 -19.47 -10.92
C LYS A 475 2.89 -19.22 -9.74
N ASN A 476 3.39 -19.16 -8.51
CA ASN A 476 2.58 -18.83 -7.33
C ASN A 476 2.81 -17.40 -6.81
N ARG A 477 3.71 -16.64 -7.43
CA ARG A 477 4.05 -15.26 -7.05
C ARG A 477 4.52 -15.22 -5.60
N ILE A 478 5.65 -15.85 -5.32
CA ILE A 478 6.22 -15.88 -3.97
C ILE A 478 7.65 -15.34 -4.02
N TYR A 479 7.94 -14.38 -3.16
CA TYR A 479 9.31 -13.91 -2.96
C TYR A 479 10.02 -14.76 -1.94
N PHE A 480 11.25 -15.14 -2.24
CA PHE A 480 12.17 -15.76 -1.32
C PHE A 480 13.24 -14.74 -0.98
N THR A 481 13.38 -14.43 0.30
CA THR A 481 14.40 -13.49 0.76
C THR A 481 14.96 -13.95 2.09
N ASN A 482 16.12 -13.42 2.46
CA ASN A 482 16.63 -13.55 3.82
C ASN A 482 16.36 -12.27 4.61
N LEU A 483 16.70 -12.29 5.90
CA LEU A 483 16.45 -11.13 6.76
C LEU A 483 17.27 -9.90 6.38
N SER A 484 18.50 -10.06 5.86
CA SER A 484 19.33 -8.92 5.45
C SER A 484 18.76 -8.18 4.24
N ASN A 485 18.14 -8.91 3.31
CA ASN A 485 17.62 -8.35 2.06
C ASN A 485 16.13 -7.97 2.17
N LEU A 486 15.48 -8.29 3.30
CA LEU A 486 14.06 -7.97 3.54
C LEU A 486 13.74 -6.47 3.42
N PRO A 487 14.52 -5.52 3.98
CA PRO A 487 14.24 -4.09 3.82
C PRO A 487 14.30 -3.64 2.35
N ALA A 488 15.29 -4.13 1.60
CA ALA A 488 15.45 -3.83 0.17
C ALA A 488 14.28 -4.41 -0.65
N LEU A 489 13.85 -5.63 -0.35
CA LEU A 489 12.68 -6.23 -0.99
C LEU A 489 11.42 -5.41 -0.71
N ILE A 490 11.18 -4.99 0.53
CA ILE A 490 10.00 -4.18 0.87
C ILE A 490 10.01 -2.86 0.09
N SER A 491 11.17 -2.18 0.06
CA SER A 491 11.34 -0.95 -0.73
C SER A 491 11.04 -1.18 -2.21
N TYR A 492 11.59 -2.24 -2.80
CA TYR A 492 11.32 -2.63 -4.19
C TYR A 492 9.84 -2.87 -4.46
N LEU A 493 9.16 -3.63 -3.59
CA LEU A 493 7.73 -3.90 -3.75
C LEU A 493 6.91 -2.61 -3.72
N GLU A 494 7.23 -1.68 -2.82
CA GLU A 494 6.53 -0.41 -2.73
C GLU A 494 6.70 0.43 -3.98
N VAL A 495 7.94 0.63 -4.44
CA VAL A 495 8.23 1.40 -5.66
C VAL A 495 7.60 0.74 -6.88
N ARG A 496 7.79 -0.58 -7.04
CA ARG A 496 7.23 -1.35 -8.16
C ARG A 496 5.74 -1.11 -8.28
N TYR A 497 5.00 -1.44 -7.23
CA TYR A 497 3.56 -1.44 -7.31
C TYR A 497 3.00 -0.01 -7.26
N PHE A 498 3.67 0.94 -6.61
CA PHE A 498 3.32 2.35 -6.71
C PHE A 498 3.40 2.82 -8.17
N GLU A 499 4.55 2.66 -8.81
CA GLU A 499 4.76 3.16 -10.17
C GLU A 499 3.95 2.39 -11.22
N VAL A 500 3.86 1.06 -11.09
CA VAL A 500 3.03 0.24 -12.00
C VAL A 500 1.56 0.67 -11.94
N ASN A 501 1.04 1.02 -10.76
CA ASN A 501 -0.36 1.46 -10.65
C ASN A 501 -0.55 2.93 -11.03
N LYS A 502 0.42 3.80 -10.70
CA LYS A 502 0.43 5.22 -11.08
C LYS A 502 0.44 5.42 -12.59
N TYR A 503 1.15 4.56 -13.34
CA TYR A 503 1.17 4.60 -14.81
C TYR A 503 0.23 3.60 -15.47
N SER A 504 -0.46 2.77 -14.69
CA SER A 504 -1.51 1.94 -15.29
C SER A 504 -2.59 2.89 -15.83
N ASN A 505 -2.84 2.83 -17.13
CA ASN A 505 -3.97 3.46 -17.80
C ASN A 505 -5.35 2.96 -17.28
N ASP A 506 -5.41 2.34 -16.09
CA ASP A 506 -6.65 2.14 -15.35
C ASP A 506 -7.38 3.49 -15.24
N ASP A 507 -6.65 4.61 -15.08
CA ASP A 507 -7.21 5.97 -15.16
C ASP A 507 -7.89 6.25 -16.49
N TYR A 508 -7.29 5.88 -17.63
CA TYR A 508 -7.90 6.07 -18.94
C TYR A 508 -9.15 5.19 -19.12
N VAL A 509 -9.13 3.94 -18.63
CA VAL A 509 -10.30 3.06 -18.70
C VAL A 509 -11.43 3.60 -17.82
N ASP A 510 -11.11 4.08 -16.62
CA ASP A 510 -12.07 4.68 -15.70
C ASP A 510 -12.60 6.02 -16.22
N GLU A 511 -11.74 6.85 -16.79
CA GLU A 511 -12.11 8.13 -17.42
C GLU A 511 -13.01 7.89 -18.63
N LYS A 512 -12.67 6.93 -19.50
CA LYS A 512 -13.53 6.51 -20.61
C LYS A 512 -14.86 5.92 -20.13
N ARG A 513 -14.89 5.19 -19.01
CA ARG A 513 -16.14 4.71 -18.39
C ARG A 513 -16.97 5.85 -17.82
N LYS A 514 -16.34 6.84 -17.18
CA LYS A 514 -16.99 8.06 -16.72
C LYS A 514 -17.59 8.82 -17.91
N GLU A 515 -16.83 8.99 -18.99
CA GLU A 515 -17.28 9.58 -20.24
C GLU A 515 -18.49 8.83 -20.82
N LEU A 516 -18.41 7.50 -20.94
CA LEU A 516 -19.54 6.68 -21.40
C LEU A 516 -20.77 6.79 -20.49
N ARG A 517 -20.58 6.94 -19.17
CA ARG A 517 -21.69 7.15 -18.23
C ARG A 517 -22.31 8.54 -18.42
N TYR A 518 -21.50 9.59 -18.57
CA TYR A 518 -22.01 10.93 -18.84
C TYR A 518 -22.73 11.00 -20.18
N GLU A 519 -22.18 10.37 -21.24
CA GLU A 519 -22.85 10.21 -22.53
C GLU A 519 -24.20 9.50 -22.38
N HIS A 520 -24.25 8.43 -21.59
CA HIS A 520 -25.50 7.70 -21.33
C HIS A 520 -26.54 8.53 -20.56
N LEU A 521 -26.12 9.28 -19.53
CA LEU A 521 -27.01 10.16 -18.76
C LEU A 521 -27.53 11.32 -19.63
N ASP A 522 -26.68 11.91 -20.46
CA ASP A 522 -27.06 12.95 -21.41
C ASP A 522 -28.05 12.40 -22.45
N ASN A 523 -27.83 11.18 -22.97
CA ASN A 523 -28.78 10.52 -23.86
C ASN A 523 -30.12 10.23 -23.16
N ILE A 524 -30.12 9.75 -21.91
CA ILE A 524 -31.35 9.57 -21.11
C ILE A 524 -32.09 10.90 -20.96
N GLN A 525 -31.36 11.98 -20.68
CA GLN A 525 -31.95 13.31 -20.55
C GLN A 525 -32.56 13.78 -21.89
N LYS A 526 -31.84 13.66 -22.99
CA LYS A 526 -32.33 14.01 -24.34
C LYS A 526 -33.54 13.19 -24.75
N VAL A 527 -33.56 11.89 -24.44
CA VAL A 527 -34.70 11.01 -24.72
C VAL A 527 -35.88 11.35 -23.83
N SER A 528 -35.69 11.73 -22.56
CA SER A 528 -36.78 11.97 -21.61
C SER A 528 -37.47 13.34 -21.74
N VAL A 529 -36.75 14.38 -22.13
CA VAL A 529 -37.30 15.76 -22.24
C VAL A 529 -38.56 15.83 -23.13
N PRO A 530 -38.59 15.27 -24.35
CA PRO A 530 -39.79 15.30 -25.20
C PRO A 530 -41.00 14.61 -24.55
N PHE A 531 -40.81 13.50 -23.85
CA PHE A 531 -41.90 12.78 -23.18
C PHE A 531 -42.42 13.53 -21.96
N MET A 532 -41.55 14.25 -21.23
CA MET A 532 -42.01 15.17 -20.18
C MET A 532 -42.88 16.29 -20.74
N VAL A 533 -42.49 16.90 -21.87
CA VAL A 533 -43.28 17.95 -22.52
C VAL A 533 -44.63 17.42 -23.02
N ILE A 534 -44.65 16.25 -23.67
CA ILE A 534 -45.89 15.60 -24.12
C ILE A 534 -46.79 15.25 -22.93
N GLY A 535 -46.21 14.72 -21.84
CA GLY A 535 -46.93 14.45 -20.60
C GLY A 535 -47.57 15.70 -20.00
N PHE A 536 -46.86 16.82 -20.00
CA PHE A 536 -47.38 18.09 -19.48
C PHE A 536 -48.50 18.66 -20.37
N ILE A 537 -48.34 18.61 -21.69
CA ILE A 537 -49.36 19.06 -22.65
C ILE A 537 -50.63 18.20 -22.53
N THR A 538 -50.49 16.88 -22.45
CA THR A 538 -51.64 15.97 -22.29
C THR A 538 -52.35 16.18 -20.96
N LEU A 539 -51.62 16.47 -19.88
CA LEU A 539 -52.20 16.85 -18.59
C LEU A 539 -53.00 18.15 -18.68
N ILE A 540 -52.46 19.20 -19.31
CA ILE A 540 -53.18 20.46 -19.53
C ILE A 540 -54.46 20.22 -20.35
N ILE A 541 -54.38 19.50 -21.47
CA ILE A 541 -55.53 19.15 -22.30
C ILE A 541 -56.58 18.40 -21.48
N SER A 542 -56.16 17.45 -20.63
CA SER A 542 -57.09 16.69 -19.79
C SER A 542 -57.82 17.54 -18.74
N ILE A 543 -57.24 18.67 -18.32
CA ILE A 543 -57.89 19.61 -17.38
C ILE A 543 -58.97 20.43 -18.10
N PHE A 544 -58.73 20.83 -19.36
CA PHE A 544 -59.64 21.71 -20.11
C PHE A 544 -60.73 20.96 -20.89
N PHE A 545 -60.50 19.71 -21.29
CA PHE A 545 -61.46 18.94 -22.08
C PHE A 545 -62.30 18.01 -21.19
N ASN A 546 -63.62 18.17 -21.30
CA ASN A 546 -64.66 17.49 -20.53
C ASN A 546 -64.56 15.94 -20.58
N SER A 547 -65.27 15.23 -19.70
CA SER A 547 -65.09 13.77 -19.43
C SER A 547 -65.17 12.82 -20.64
N LEU A 548 -65.63 13.30 -21.79
CA LEU A 548 -65.75 12.53 -23.03
C LEU A 548 -64.38 12.17 -23.64
N LEU A 549 -63.35 13.01 -23.47
CA LEU A 549 -62.02 12.80 -24.07
C LEU A 549 -61.02 12.10 -23.14
N THR A 550 -61.35 11.95 -21.86
CA THR A 550 -60.50 11.32 -20.84
C THR A 550 -60.03 9.89 -21.19
N PRO A 551 -60.86 8.97 -21.73
CA PRO A 551 -60.36 7.62 -22.04
C PRO A 551 -59.33 7.62 -23.18
N ILE A 552 -59.48 8.52 -24.16
CA ILE A 552 -58.52 8.65 -25.28
C ILE A 552 -57.20 9.23 -24.78
N SER A 553 -57.24 10.23 -23.89
CA SER A 553 -56.01 10.80 -23.30
C SER A 553 -55.25 9.78 -22.45
N ILE A 554 -55.95 8.92 -21.70
CA ILE A 554 -55.33 7.83 -20.93
C ILE A 554 -54.61 6.84 -21.85
N ILE A 555 -55.24 6.40 -22.95
CA ILE A 555 -54.61 5.46 -23.89
C ILE A 555 -53.36 6.08 -24.53
N MET A 556 -53.44 7.35 -24.95
CA MET A 556 -52.29 8.08 -25.51
C MET A 556 -51.15 8.22 -24.50
N MET A 557 -51.47 8.48 -23.23
CA MET A 557 -50.48 8.56 -22.15
C MET A 557 -49.81 7.20 -21.87
N LEU A 558 -50.57 6.11 -21.85
CA LEU A 558 -50.00 4.76 -21.70
C LEU A 558 -49.13 4.37 -22.90
N GLY A 559 -49.55 4.71 -24.11
CA GLY A 559 -48.79 4.47 -25.33
C GLY A 559 -47.47 5.23 -25.37
N SER A 560 -47.47 6.52 -24.99
CA SER A 560 -46.25 7.33 -24.92
C SER A 560 -45.31 6.84 -23.83
N LEU A 561 -45.85 6.40 -22.68
CA LEU A 561 -45.06 5.80 -21.60
C LEU A 561 -44.40 4.49 -22.02
N GLY A 562 -45.12 3.62 -22.74
CA GLY A 562 -44.57 2.38 -23.30
C GLY A 562 -43.43 2.64 -24.29
N LEU A 563 -43.61 3.60 -25.20
CA LEU A 563 -42.57 4.02 -26.14
C LEU A 563 -41.34 4.59 -25.43
N TYR A 564 -41.55 5.41 -24.40
CA TYR A 564 -40.48 5.96 -23.57
C TYR A 564 -39.64 4.84 -22.91
N PHE A 565 -40.29 3.86 -22.29
CA PHE A 565 -39.57 2.72 -21.69
C PHE A 565 -38.83 1.87 -22.73
N ALA A 566 -39.38 1.70 -23.93
CA ALA A 566 -38.70 0.99 -25.02
C ALA A 566 -37.42 1.73 -25.47
N LEU A 567 -37.47 3.06 -25.60
CA LEU A 567 -36.30 3.88 -25.93
C LEU A 567 -35.26 3.88 -24.81
N LEU A 568 -35.69 3.99 -23.54
CA LEU A 568 -34.79 3.84 -22.40
C LEU A 568 -34.12 2.46 -22.38
N GLY A 569 -34.89 1.40 -22.64
CA GLY A 569 -34.36 0.04 -22.74
C GLY A 569 -33.34 -0.11 -23.87
N TYR A 570 -33.58 0.54 -25.02
CA TYR A 570 -32.64 0.58 -26.13
C TYR A 570 -31.34 1.30 -25.76
N GLU A 571 -31.42 2.49 -25.15
CA GLU A 571 -30.25 3.25 -24.70
C GLU A 571 -29.46 2.49 -23.62
N PHE A 572 -30.16 1.84 -22.67
CA PHE A 572 -29.52 1.02 -21.65
C PHE A 572 -28.80 -0.18 -22.27
N LYS A 573 -29.40 -0.84 -23.27
CA LYS A 573 -28.76 -1.94 -24.00
C LYS A 573 -27.55 -1.45 -24.82
N SER A 574 -27.66 -0.28 -25.47
CA SER A 574 -26.56 0.36 -26.19
C SER A 574 -25.39 0.68 -25.25
N TYR A 575 -25.68 1.23 -24.07
CA TYR A 575 -24.69 1.47 -23.03
C TYR A 575 -24.02 0.18 -22.55
N GLN A 576 -24.80 -0.89 -22.32
CA GLN A 576 -24.23 -2.20 -21.96
C GLN A 576 -23.32 -2.76 -23.07
N ASN A 577 -23.73 -2.65 -24.35
CA ASN A 577 -22.91 -3.10 -25.47
C ASN A 577 -21.58 -2.31 -25.55
N LYS A 578 -21.61 -0.98 -25.40
CA LYS A 578 -20.39 -0.16 -25.34
C LYS A 578 -19.49 -0.53 -24.16
N LEU A 579 -20.09 -0.83 -23.01
CA LEU A 579 -19.37 -1.34 -21.84
C LEU A 579 -18.76 -2.71 -22.12
N ASP A 580 -19.46 -3.62 -22.76
CA ASP A 580 -18.98 -4.97 -23.04
C ASP A 580 -17.92 -4.98 -24.14
N ASP A 581 -18.02 -4.11 -25.14
CA ASP A 581 -16.95 -3.83 -26.11
C ASP A 581 -15.70 -3.26 -25.42
N SER A 582 -15.87 -2.45 -24.37
CA SER A 582 -14.75 -1.97 -23.54
C SER A 582 -14.18 -3.04 -22.60
N LYS A 583 -14.97 -4.08 -22.26
CA LYS A 583 -14.54 -5.21 -21.42
C LYS A 583 -13.78 -6.28 -22.19
N LEU A 584 -13.77 -6.22 -23.53
CA LEU A 584 -13.03 -7.18 -24.34
C LEU A 584 -11.53 -6.87 -24.34
N LYS A 585 -10.84 -7.60 -23.44
CA LYS A 585 -9.44 -8.05 -23.56
C LYS A 585 -8.38 -6.98 -23.42
N ASN A 586 -7.89 -6.80 -22.21
CA ASN A 586 -6.68 -7.52 -21.79
C ASN A 586 -6.48 -7.28 -20.30
N GLU A 587 -6.05 -8.30 -19.56
CA GLU A 587 -5.15 -8.01 -18.43
C GLU A 587 -4.02 -7.21 -19.08
N ARG A 588 -4.00 -5.88 -18.86
CA ARG A 588 -2.97 -5.03 -19.45
C ARG A 588 -1.67 -5.54 -18.87
N ARG A 589 -0.96 -6.34 -19.67
CA ARG A 589 0.44 -6.65 -19.42
C ARG A 589 1.16 -5.34 -19.57
N ILE A 590 2.09 -5.08 -18.67
CA ILE A 590 3.00 -3.95 -18.76
C ILE A 590 3.54 -3.94 -20.20
N ASP A 591 3.22 -2.89 -20.95
CA ASP A 591 3.69 -2.76 -22.33
C ASP A 591 5.07 -2.11 -22.38
N GLU A 592 5.65 -2.03 -23.56
CA GLU A 592 7.00 -1.50 -23.77
C GLU A 592 7.13 -0.03 -23.37
N ILE A 593 6.03 0.74 -23.48
CA ILE A 593 5.97 2.14 -23.09
C ILE A 593 5.95 2.23 -21.56
N ASP A 594 5.13 1.41 -20.90
CA ASP A 594 5.08 1.34 -19.44
C ASP A 594 6.47 0.96 -18.88
N LEU A 595 7.20 0.04 -19.51
CA LEU A 595 8.57 -0.33 -19.12
C LEU A 595 9.57 0.83 -19.30
N GLU A 596 9.41 1.67 -20.33
CA GLU A 596 10.28 2.83 -20.55
C GLU A 596 10.07 3.90 -19.46
N ILE A 597 8.84 4.10 -19.01
CA ILE A 597 8.52 5.01 -17.91
C ILE A 597 9.07 4.45 -16.59
N LEU A 598 8.82 3.17 -16.30
CA LEU A 598 9.29 2.51 -15.07
C LEU A 598 10.82 2.50 -14.95
N ARG A 599 11.53 2.50 -16.08
CA ARG A 599 12.99 2.59 -16.11
C ARG A 599 13.52 3.93 -15.58
N GLU A 600 12.75 5.02 -15.64
CA GLU A 600 13.18 6.30 -15.06
C GLU A 600 13.16 6.26 -13.52
N GLU A 601 12.36 5.36 -12.92
CA GLU A 601 12.14 5.29 -11.47
C GLU A 601 12.84 4.08 -10.80
N LEU A 602 12.99 2.96 -11.52
CA LEU A 602 13.62 1.73 -11.01
C LEU A 602 15.11 1.65 -11.38
N VAL A 603 15.93 1.19 -10.44
CA VAL A 603 17.34 0.89 -10.72
C VAL A 603 17.43 -0.27 -11.72
N ALA A 604 18.52 -0.34 -12.50
CA ALA A 604 18.68 -1.34 -13.56
C ALA A 604 18.44 -2.80 -13.08
N GLU A 605 18.91 -3.14 -11.88
CA GLU A 605 18.71 -4.47 -11.28
C GLU A 605 17.23 -4.74 -10.90
N GLU A 606 16.54 -3.73 -10.37
CA GLU A 606 15.11 -3.79 -10.04
C GLU A 606 14.23 -3.84 -11.29
N MET A 607 14.66 -3.16 -12.35
CA MET A 607 14.01 -3.24 -13.65
C MET A 607 14.16 -4.65 -14.24
N GLU A 608 15.35 -5.25 -14.11
CA GLU A 608 15.59 -6.63 -14.52
C GLU A 608 14.77 -7.63 -13.71
N GLN A 609 14.62 -7.40 -12.41
CA GLN A 609 13.70 -8.11 -11.53
C GLN A 609 12.27 -8.02 -12.07
N LEU A 610 11.76 -6.80 -12.31
CA LEU A 610 10.40 -6.59 -12.80
C LEU A 610 10.15 -7.32 -14.13
N ILE A 611 11.10 -7.25 -15.06
CA ILE A 611 11.01 -7.94 -16.35
C ILE A 611 10.92 -9.46 -16.15
N TYR A 612 11.73 -10.03 -15.25
CA TYR A 612 11.67 -11.45 -14.96
C TYR A 612 10.31 -11.87 -14.38
N GLU A 613 9.75 -11.08 -13.48
CA GLU A 613 8.47 -11.38 -12.83
C GLU A 613 7.29 -11.36 -13.81
N GLU A 614 7.26 -10.36 -14.69
CA GLU A 614 6.18 -10.18 -15.65
C GLU A 614 6.30 -11.10 -16.87
N PHE A 615 7.51 -11.29 -17.38
CA PHE A 615 7.74 -11.97 -18.66
C PHE A 615 8.44 -13.34 -18.55
N GLY A 616 9.15 -13.61 -17.45
CA GLY A 616 9.91 -14.84 -17.21
C GLY A 616 11.28 -14.88 -17.90
N LYS A 617 11.99 -15.99 -17.74
CA LYS A 617 13.38 -16.17 -18.21
C LYS A 617 13.57 -16.05 -19.71
N ASN A 618 12.55 -16.39 -20.51
CA ASN A 618 12.67 -16.46 -21.96
C ASN A 618 12.61 -15.08 -22.64
N HIS A 619 12.26 -14.02 -21.90
CA HIS A 619 12.24 -12.67 -22.46
C HIS A 619 13.58 -11.98 -22.19
N ASN A 620 14.51 -12.19 -23.11
CA ASN A 620 15.64 -11.26 -23.28
C ASN A 620 15.12 -10.03 -24.01
N ILE A 621 14.56 -9.10 -23.26
CA ILE A 621 14.26 -7.79 -23.81
C ILE A 621 15.64 -7.14 -24.06
N ASN A 622 16.09 -7.11 -25.33
CA ASN A 622 17.37 -6.50 -25.75
C ASN A 622 17.47 -4.98 -25.42
N TYR A 623 16.44 -4.41 -24.80
CA TYR A 623 16.29 -3.01 -24.40
C TYR A 623 17.48 -2.41 -23.65
N VAL A 624 18.14 -3.19 -22.79
CA VAL A 624 19.23 -2.66 -21.94
C VAL A 624 20.51 -2.44 -22.77
N LYS A 625 20.75 -3.23 -23.82
CA LYS A 625 22.01 -3.21 -24.56
C LYS A 625 22.03 -2.20 -25.70
N ASP A 626 20.90 -1.91 -26.32
CA ASP A 626 20.89 -1.07 -27.52
C ASP A 626 21.03 0.44 -27.19
N LYS A 627 20.42 0.95 -26.11
CA LYS A 627 20.63 2.36 -25.70
C LYS A 627 21.99 2.63 -25.04
N GLN A 628 22.58 1.67 -24.31
CA GLN A 628 23.97 1.83 -23.82
C GLN A 628 25.00 1.84 -24.96
N ARG A 629 24.70 1.18 -26.09
CA ARG A 629 25.50 1.29 -27.31
C ARG A 629 25.35 2.63 -27.99
N ASP A 630 24.17 3.22 -28.00
CA ASP A 630 23.94 4.53 -28.62
C ASP A 630 24.54 5.69 -27.80
N SER A 631 24.57 5.59 -26.47
CA SER A 631 25.33 6.54 -25.64
C SER A 631 26.84 6.44 -25.83
N ASN A 632 27.36 5.28 -26.24
CA ASN A 632 28.79 5.06 -26.48
C ASN A 632 29.21 5.22 -27.96
N SER A 633 28.29 5.13 -28.92
CA SER A 633 28.60 5.25 -30.36
C SER A 633 28.80 6.70 -30.81
N HIS A 634 28.30 7.68 -30.05
CA HIS A 634 28.54 9.11 -30.27
C HIS A 634 29.86 9.63 -29.66
N LEU A 635 30.67 8.75 -29.05
CA LEU A 635 32.00 9.07 -28.48
C LEU A 635 33.17 8.48 -29.28
N LYS A 636 33.00 8.28 -30.60
CA LYS A 636 34.15 8.19 -31.50
C LYS A 636 34.67 9.59 -31.82
N ILE A 637 35.44 10.15 -30.89
CA ILE A 637 36.41 11.19 -31.21
C ILE A 637 37.49 10.51 -32.06
N ASP A 638 37.57 10.88 -33.34
CA ASP A 638 38.69 10.51 -34.21
C ASP A 638 39.98 11.12 -33.63
N ILE A 639 40.67 10.37 -32.77
CA ILE A 639 42.06 10.65 -32.44
C ILE A 639 42.90 10.11 -33.60
N PRO A 640 43.63 10.96 -34.36
CA PRO A 640 44.47 10.50 -35.43
C PRO A 640 45.63 9.68 -34.86
N GLN A 641 45.51 8.35 -34.93
CA GLN A 641 46.61 7.46 -34.57
C GLN A 641 47.70 7.57 -35.64
N LYS A 642 48.84 8.08 -35.18
CA LYS A 642 50.10 8.20 -35.90
C LYS A 642 50.54 6.82 -36.37
N LYS A 643 50.69 6.69 -37.70
CA LYS A 643 51.28 5.54 -38.40
C LYS A 643 52.54 5.05 -37.68
N ASN A 644 52.55 3.76 -37.33
CA ASN A 644 53.77 2.97 -37.34
C ASN A 644 53.50 1.66 -38.06
N SER A 645 54.27 1.49 -39.12
CA SER A 645 54.40 0.35 -40.02
C SER A 645 54.96 -0.87 -39.30
N ASN A 646 54.40 -2.05 -39.58
CA ASN A 646 55.10 -3.19 -40.21
C ASN A 646 54.32 -4.50 -40.04
N LEU A 647 54.40 -5.33 -41.09
CA LEU A 647 54.10 -6.77 -41.16
C LEU A 647 52.60 -7.13 -41.06
N GLU A 648 52.01 -7.99 -41.89
CA GLU A 648 52.52 -8.89 -42.91
C GLU A 648 51.32 -9.27 -43.81
N LYS A 649 51.55 -9.37 -45.12
CA LYS A 649 50.57 -9.85 -46.09
C LYS A 649 50.42 -11.36 -45.93
N ILE A 650 49.21 -11.84 -45.63
CA ILE A 650 48.79 -13.20 -45.96
C ILE A 650 47.50 -13.10 -46.78
N GLU A 651 47.67 -13.27 -48.09
CA GLU A 651 46.62 -13.62 -49.04
C GLU A 651 46.10 -15.02 -48.73
N ILE A 652 44.79 -15.17 -48.49
CA ILE A 652 44.11 -16.45 -48.73
C ILE A 652 42.86 -16.21 -49.56
N ARG A 653 42.79 -17.04 -50.60
CA ARG A 653 41.86 -17.11 -51.73
C ARG A 653 40.38 -17.12 -51.34
N LYS A 654 39.60 -16.39 -52.14
CA LYS A 654 38.18 -16.65 -52.36
C LYS A 654 38.07 -17.79 -53.38
N ASP A 655 37.42 -18.89 -53.00
CA ASP A 655 36.75 -19.77 -53.95
C ASP A 655 35.40 -20.20 -53.39
N ASN A 656 34.42 -20.17 -54.28
CA ASN A 656 33.02 -20.51 -54.10
C ASN A 656 32.84 -22.01 -53.85
N ILE A 657 32.08 -22.42 -52.83
CA ILE A 657 31.25 -23.64 -52.87
C ILE A 657 29.90 -23.35 -52.21
N SER A 658 28.85 -23.73 -52.93
CA SER A 658 27.45 -23.62 -52.60
C SER A 658 26.96 -24.68 -51.61
N SER A 659 25.74 -24.44 -51.12
CA SER A 659 24.70 -25.41 -50.73
C SER A 659 24.76 -26.13 -49.37
N ARG A 660 23.81 -25.70 -48.52
CA ARG A 660 22.85 -26.47 -47.69
C ARG A 660 23.35 -27.42 -46.59
N ASP A 661 22.65 -27.27 -45.46
CA ASP A 661 22.45 -28.17 -44.32
C ASP A 661 23.64 -28.38 -43.38
N HIS A 662 23.65 -27.62 -42.27
CA HIS A 662 23.90 -28.12 -40.91
C HIS A 662 23.73 -26.99 -39.89
N LEU A 663 22.55 -26.94 -39.26
CA LEU A 663 22.25 -26.09 -38.12
C LEU A 663 22.09 -26.98 -36.88
N ASP A 664 23.19 -27.34 -36.24
CA ASP A 664 23.22 -27.79 -34.82
C ASP A 664 24.67 -28.09 -34.43
N LYS A 665 25.37 -27.10 -33.83
CA LYS A 665 26.60 -27.27 -33.01
C LYS A 665 27.16 -25.93 -32.51
N THR A 666 26.34 -25.12 -31.82
CA THR A 666 26.83 -23.95 -31.07
C THR A 666 26.04 -23.72 -29.76
N LYS A 667 25.73 -24.80 -29.03
CA LYS A 667 25.16 -24.73 -27.67
C LYS A 667 26.07 -25.26 -26.55
N GLY A 668 27.30 -25.69 -26.86
CA GLY A 668 28.20 -26.32 -25.88
C GLY A 668 29.09 -25.38 -25.06
N SER A 669 29.60 -24.28 -25.63
CA SER A 669 30.77 -23.62 -25.02
C SER A 669 30.49 -22.55 -23.96
N VAL A 670 29.21 -22.22 -23.71
CA VAL A 670 28.84 -21.24 -22.66
C VAL A 670 28.42 -21.95 -21.38
N TYR A 671 27.93 -23.18 -21.46
CA TYR A 671 27.50 -23.95 -20.29
C TYR A 671 28.69 -24.57 -19.53
N GLU A 672 29.75 -24.99 -20.22
CA GLU A 672 30.96 -25.53 -19.57
C GLU A 672 31.71 -24.45 -18.76
N LYS A 673 31.78 -23.20 -19.25
CA LYS A 673 32.40 -22.09 -18.51
C LYS A 673 31.62 -21.66 -17.26
N TYR A 674 30.36 -22.03 -17.14
CA TYR A 674 29.53 -21.71 -15.97
C TYR A 674 29.62 -22.79 -14.88
N LEU A 675 29.98 -24.02 -15.25
CA LEU A 675 30.25 -25.11 -14.31
C LEU A 675 31.61 -24.92 -13.62
N ASP A 676 32.63 -24.47 -14.35
CA ASP A 676 33.96 -24.18 -13.79
C ASP A 676 33.94 -23.04 -12.75
N PHE A 677 32.94 -22.16 -12.79
CA PHE A 677 32.77 -21.05 -11.81
C PHE A 677 32.01 -21.46 -10.54
N LEU A 678 31.31 -22.59 -10.54
CA LEU A 678 30.58 -23.10 -9.38
C LEU A 678 31.34 -24.17 -8.59
N GLU A 679 32.48 -24.63 -9.11
CA GLU A 679 33.39 -25.58 -8.44
C GLU A 679 34.58 -24.92 -7.73
N GLU A 680 34.74 -23.59 -7.82
CA GLU A 680 35.59 -22.76 -6.93
C GLU A 680 34.75 -22.07 -5.85
#